data_AF-A0A846HNU8-F1
#
_entry.id   AF-A0A846HNU8-F1
#
_cell.length_a   1.000
_cell.length_b   1.000
_cell.length_c   1.000
_cell.angle_alpha   90.00
_cell.angle_beta   90.00
_cell.angle_gamma   90.00
#
_symmetry.space_group_name_H-M   'P 1'
#
loop_
_entity.id
_entity.type
_entity.pdbx_description
1 polymer ?
#
loop_
_entity_poly.entity_id
_entity_poly.type
_entity_poly.pdbx_seq_one_letter_code
_entity_poly.pdbx_strand_id
1 'polypeptide(L)'
;MIVLLKRLRYLIQLQLISLLLIAPSPALLAATEQQYGPVRVGETLWEIAGSLYKDVGLTRDQIMLALLEANPKAFSPACNLNGVLPVGALLQVPTLQQAQRVDADSARAQVQLQAQQWAEHRRSGRPIDCPTAAADTLPAAVRADTRVEIAKALGLDDGDARVDALLPQSAPEVSDLAALPVPSTPSVLMLPPAERALSTSESKSESESESELGPAAQPGGEGAIAPEGSRAPVWVMVALLLALIAVAMARWEQRWALSARSFSASTALGAAAQLPKRAVLLISTGQAELTLLLLLATLAGFFGALVTVLFREGIRLLEWLVSGQDQGLVAAAEALAPWQRLLLPVAGGLLAGLILQQIGGLLRGRSTTDYMEAVAVGDGWISVRHSLVKASSSLVTVASGGSIGREGAMVQLAAMVASAMGRISRFPRDRLRLLVAAGAAAGLASAYNAPIAATLFVAEIVLGSIALEHIGPLIIAAVIANTTVHEILGYAPVYQIPAFSLVSDWELALYLVLGILAGHLAPVFLSLLEPSHQLFGRLPMPLAGRMALGGLVVGAISVYEPQVWGNGYSVVNAVLQDPWAWQALLTVLVLKMIATAATHGSGAVGGAFTPTIFVGAMLGALFGTLVHGLLPDGTASPSAYAVVGMGAMLAGTTHAPLMSILMVFELTMDYDIVLPLMLAVITAHYTARRYTGVRPMYADSLLPREKPA
;
A
#
# COMPACT_ATOMS: atom_id res chain seq x y z
N MET A 1 18.40 -36.16 2.74
CA MET A 1 17.08 -35.76 2.18
C MET A 1 16.77 -34.28 2.42
N ILE A 2 16.63 -33.81 3.66
CA ILE A 2 16.23 -32.41 4.00
C ILE A 2 17.12 -31.33 3.34
N VAL A 3 18.45 -31.50 3.33
CA VAL A 3 19.37 -30.56 2.65
C VAL A 3 19.18 -30.55 1.12
N LEU A 4 18.78 -31.69 0.54
CA LEU A 4 18.47 -31.81 -0.88
C LEU A 4 17.16 -31.08 -1.20
N LEU A 5 16.14 -31.23 -0.35
CA LEU A 5 14.88 -30.50 -0.44
C LEU A 5 15.08 -28.98 -0.30
N LYS A 6 15.94 -28.52 0.62
CA LYS A 6 16.31 -27.10 0.73
C LYS A 6 17.01 -26.57 -0.53
N ARG A 7 17.95 -27.34 -1.12
CA ARG A 7 18.57 -26.98 -2.40
C ARG A 7 17.58 -26.98 -3.56
N LEU A 8 16.67 -27.96 -3.61
CA LEU A 8 15.62 -28.03 -4.63
C LEU A 8 14.66 -26.83 -4.51
N ARG A 9 14.30 -26.41 -3.28
CA ARG A 9 13.45 -25.23 -3.04
C ARG A 9 14.13 -23.91 -3.41
N TYR A 10 15.43 -23.78 -3.15
CA TYR A 10 16.26 -22.68 -3.67
C TYR A 10 16.31 -22.65 -5.20
N LEU A 11 16.45 -23.81 -5.83
CA LEU A 11 16.40 -23.95 -7.30
C LEU A 11 15.01 -23.61 -7.85
N ILE A 12 13.93 -23.96 -7.15
CA ILE A 12 12.56 -23.60 -7.51
C ILE A 12 12.32 -22.09 -7.38
N GLN A 13 12.85 -21.41 -6.35
CA GLN A 13 12.80 -19.94 -6.25
C GLN A 13 13.60 -19.28 -7.38
N LEU A 14 14.80 -19.78 -7.70
CA LEU A 14 15.59 -19.32 -8.84
C LEU A 14 14.86 -19.60 -10.17
N GLN A 15 14.15 -20.72 -10.29
CA GLN A 15 13.33 -21.05 -11.46
C GLN A 15 12.07 -20.19 -11.55
N LEU A 16 11.44 -19.78 -10.45
CA LEU A 16 10.33 -18.82 -10.46
C LEU A 16 10.80 -17.43 -10.91
N ILE A 17 11.97 -16.99 -10.44
CA ILE A 17 12.66 -15.80 -10.97
C ILE A 17 12.97 -15.96 -12.47
N SER A 18 13.33 -17.18 -12.91
CA SER A 18 13.59 -17.51 -14.33
C SER A 18 12.30 -17.62 -15.18
N LEU A 19 11.17 -18.05 -14.62
CA LEU A 19 9.89 -18.12 -15.31
C LEU A 19 9.28 -16.73 -15.49
N LEU A 20 9.46 -15.83 -14.51
CA LEU A 20 9.14 -14.40 -14.66
C LEU A 20 9.99 -13.71 -15.75
N LEU A 21 11.14 -14.27 -16.11
CA LEU A 21 11.96 -13.84 -17.25
C LEU A 21 11.56 -14.50 -18.59
N ILE A 22 10.65 -15.48 -18.59
CA ILE A 22 10.25 -16.27 -19.77
C ILE A 22 8.71 -16.44 -19.81
N ALA A 23 8.00 -15.33 -20.04
CA ALA A 23 6.59 -15.35 -20.45
C ALA A 23 6.50 -15.12 -21.97
N PRO A 24 5.98 -16.08 -22.77
CA PRO A 24 5.76 -15.86 -24.19
C PRO A 24 4.56 -14.93 -24.41
N SER A 25 4.70 -13.97 -25.33
CA SER A 25 3.62 -13.03 -25.65
C SER A 25 2.56 -13.68 -26.57
N PRO A 26 1.25 -13.49 -26.32
CA PRO A 26 0.26 -13.59 -27.39
C PRO A 26 0.35 -12.34 -28.26
N ALA A 27 0.78 -12.49 -29.50
CA ALA A 27 0.79 -11.42 -30.49
C ALA A 27 -0.32 -11.64 -31.51
N LEU A 28 -1.18 -10.63 -31.74
CA LEU A 28 -1.90 -10.40 -33.00
C LEU A 28 -2.63 -9.03 -32.96
N LEU A 29 -2.35 -8.19 -33.97
CA LEU A 29 -3.17 -7.07 -34.50
C LEU A 29 -3.49 -5.91 -33.53
N ALA A 30 -3.20 -4.64 -33.81
CA ALA A 30 -3.15 -3.93 -35.09
C ALA A 30 -2.31 -2.65 -34.98
N ALA A 31 -1.93 -2.05 -36.11
CA ALA A 31 -1.39 -0.70 -36.13
C ALA A 31 -2.51 0.30 -35.79
N THR A 32 -2.40 0.99 -34.66
CA THR A 32 -3.41 1.94 -34.18
C THR A 32 -2.82 3.35 -34.10
N GLU A 33 -3.63 4.32 -34.49
CA GLU A 33 -3.30 5.74 -34.40
C GLU A 33 -3.04 6.14 -32.93
N GLN A 34 -2.01 6.95 -32.70
CA GLN A 34 -1.69 7.40 -31.35
C GLN A 34 -2.76 8.37 -30.86
N GLN A 35 -3.55 7.95 -29.88
CA GLN A 35 -4.50 8.79 -29.16
C GLN A 35 -3.94 9.15 -27.77
N TYR A 36 -4.29 10.34 -27.29
CA TYR A 36 -3.93 10.88 -25.99
C TYR A 36 -5.21 11.15 -25.17
N GLY A 37 -5.29 10.57 -23.98
CA GLY A 37 -6.39 10.79 -23.04
C GLY A 37 -6.76 9.50 -22.29
N PRO A 38 -7.91 9.49 -21.59
CA PRO A 38 -8.85 10.60 -21.43
C PRO A 38 -8.22 11.80 -20.72
N VAL A 39 -8.48 13.02 -21.21
CA VAL A 39 -8.02 14.28 -20.60
C VAL A 39 -8.52 14.36 -19.15
N ARG A 40 -7.60 14.63 -18.20
CA ARG A 40 -7.87 14.61 -16.76
C ARG A 40 -8.40 15.94 -16.24
N VAL A 41 -9.04 15.91 -15.07
CA VAL A 41 -9.51 17.13 -14.38
C VAL A 41 -8.30 18.02 -14.05
N GLY A 42 -8.29 19.24 -14.60
CA GLY A 42 -7.23 20.23 -14.38
C GLY A 42 -6.04 20.14 -15.34
N GLU A 43 -6.02 19.17 -16.25
CA GLU A 43 -4.96 19.00 -17.25
C GLU A 43 -5.11 20.02 -18.40
N THR A 44 -4.08 20.83 -18.64
CA THR A 44 -4.13 21.91 -19.63
C THR A 44 -3.49 21.51 -20.97
N LEU A 45 -3.96 22.08 -22.09
CA LEU A 45 -3.36 21.84 -23.41
C LEU A 45 -1.85 22.15 -23.45
N TRP A 46 -1.38 23.10 -22.65
CA TRP A 46 0.04 23.45 -22.50
C TRP A 46 0.87 22.33 -21.84
N GLU A 47 0.29 21.61 -20.89
CA GLU A 47 0.90 20.44 -20.25
C GLU A 47 0.87 19.21 -21.17
N ILE A 48 -0.26 19.00 -21.86
CA ILE A 48 -0.41 17.97 -22.89
C ILE A 48 0.66 18.15 -23.98
N ALA A 49 0.76 19.35 -24.58
CA ALA A 49 1.76 19.68 -25.58
C ALA A 49 3.19 19.60 -25.04
N GLY A 50 3.41 19.99 -23.78
CA GLY A 50 4.69 19.82 -23.08
C GLY A 50 5.04 18.36 -22.73
N SER A 51 4.10 17.43 -22.83
CA SER A 51 4.31 16.00 -22.63
C SER A 51 4.79 15.29 -23.91
N LEU A 52 4.38 15.79 -25.08
CA LEU A 52 4.66 15.25 -26.41
C LEU A 52 6.00 15.77 -26.97
N TYR A 53 6.63 14.96 -27.84
CA TYR A 53 7.80 15.32 -28.67
C TYR A 53 8.98 16.04 -27.99
N LYS A 54 9.21 15.78 -26.70
CA LYS A 54 10.23 16.43 -25.84
C LYS A 54 11.65 16.46 -26.42
N ASP A 55 12.02 15.46 -27.22
CA ASP A 55 13.38 15.28 -27.74
C ASP A 55 13.57 15.77 -29.19
N VAL A 56 12.54 16.36 -29.81
CA VAL A 56 12.51 16.64 -31.27
C VAL A 56 12.69 18.13 -31.62
N GLY A 57 12.94 18.99 -30.62
CA GLY A 57 13.24 20.41 -30.83
C GLY A 57 12.06 21.28 -31.30
N LEU A 58 10.85 20.71 -31.36
CA LEU A 58 9.60 21.44 -31.61
C LEU A 58 9.24 22.33 -30.41
N THR A 59 8.71 23.51 -30.69
CA THR A 59 8.15 24.40 -29.66
C THR A 59 6.77 23.90 -29.21
N ARG A 60 6.37 24.24 -27.97
CA ARG A 60 5.04 23.86 -27.46
C ARG A 60 3.92 24.48 -28.29
N ASP A 61 4.11 25.71 -28.77
CA ASP A 61 3.15 26.45 -29.58
C ASP A 61 2.82 25.71 -30.90
N GLN A 62 3.83 25.12 -31.58
CA GLN A 62 3.63 24.27 -32.76
C GLN A 62 2.81 23.01 -32.43
N ILE A 63 3.09 22.36 -31.30
CA ILE A 63 2.39 21.14 -30.88
C ILE A 63 0.94 21.46 -30.50
N MET A 64 0.69 22.58 -29.83
CA MET A 64 -0.67 23.02 -29.46
C MET A 64 -1.54 23.33 -30.67
N LEU A 65 -0.99 24.00 -31.69
CA LEU A 65 -1.71 24.26 -32.94
C LEU A 65 -1.95 22.97 -33.73
N ALA A 66 -0.95 22.09 -33.83
CA ALA A 66 -1.14 20.79 -34.48
C ALA A 66 -2.18 19.90 -33.76
N LEU A 67 -2.29 20.00 -32.43
CA LEU A 67 -3.34 19.33 -31.65
C LEU A 67 -4.73 19.92 -31.92
N LEU A 68 -4.84 21.25 -32.06
CA LEU A 68 -6.07 21.94 -32.44
C LEU A 68 -6.52 21.56 -33.87
N GLU A 69 -5.60 21.54 -34.83
CA GLU A 69 -5.85 21.13 -36.21
C GLU A 69 -6.29 19.66 -36.33
N ALA A 70 -5.68 18.77 -35.53
CA ALA A 70 -6.07 17.36 -35.50
C ALA A 70 -7.41 17.11 -34.75
N ASN A 71 -7.82 18.00 -33.85
CA ASN A 71 -8.96 17.80 -32.96
C ASN A 71 -9.91 19.01 -32.87
N PRO A 72 -10.37 19.62 -33.98
CA PRO A 72 -11.14 20.86 -33.93
C PRO A 72 -12.45 20.71 -33.12
N LYS A 73 -13.05 19.52 -33.12
CA LYS A 73 -14.28 19.21 -32.36
C LYS A 73 -14.06 19.03 -30.85
N ALA A 74 -12.81 18.95 -30.38
CA ALA A 74 -12.50 18.77 -28.96
C ALA A 74 -12.42 20.10 -28.17
N PHE A 75 -12.41 21.26 -28.86
CA PHE A 75 -12.30 22.57 -28.23
C PHE A 75 -13.62 23.35 -28.36
N SER A 76 -14.00 24.08 -27.32
CA SER A 76 -15.13 24.99 -27.35
C SER A 76 -14.68 26.42 -27.02
N PRO A 77 -14.60 27.35 -28.00
CA PRO A 77 -14.94 27.18 -29.43
C PRO A 77 -13.85 26.45 -30.24
N ALA A 78 -14.26 25.77 -31.31
CA ALA A 78 -13.45 24.87 -32.12
C ALA A 78 -12.20 25.49 -32.78
N CYS A 79 -12.15 26.81 -32.91
CA CYS A 79 -11.04 27.53 -33.56
C CYS A 79 -10.04 28.17 -32.57
N ASN A 80 -10.19 27.97 -31.25
CA ASN A 80 -9.31 28.61 -30.26
C ASN A 80 -8.71 27.59 -29.28
N LEU A 81 -7.39 27.52 -29.21
CA LEU A 81 -6.61 26.65 -28.32
C LEU A 81 -6.77 26.97 -26.81
N ASN A 82 -7.32 28.13 -26.46
CA ASN A 82 -7.69 28.49 -25.09
C ASN A 82 -9.16 28.15 -24.76
N GLY A 83 -9.90 27.60 -25.72
CA GLY A 83 -11.25 27.09 -25.53
C GLY A 83 -11.31 25.96 -24.51
N VAL A 84 -12.51 25.66 -24.03
CA VAL A 84 -12.74 24.58 -23.06
C VAL A 84 -12.48 23.24 -23.73
N LEU A 85 -11.50 22.50 -23.21
CA LEU A 85 -11.21 21.11 -23.52
C LEU A 85 -11.96 20.23 -22.49
N PRO A 86 -12.91 19.38 -22.89
CA PRO A 86 -13.73 18.63 -21.94
C PRO A 86 -12.93 17.48 -21.30
N VAL A 87 -13.09 17.32 -19.99
CA VAL A 87 -12.57 16.17 -19.24
C VAL A 87 -13.16 14.88 -19.84
N GLY A 88 -12.32 13.88 -20.06
CA GLY A 88 -12.71 12.65 -20.75
C GLY A 88 -12.43 12.63 -22.25
N ALA A 89 -12.07 13.76 -22.88
CA ALA A 89 -11.74 13.80 -24.31
C ALA A 89 -10.57 12.87 -24.66
N LEU A 90 -10.67 12.20 -25.82
CA LEU A 90 -9.56 11.51 -26.48
C LEU A 90 -9.10 12.39 -27.65
N LEU A 91 -7.84 12.80 -27.62
CA LEU A 91 -7.21 13.61 -28.65
C LEU A 91 -6.39 12.72 -29.58
N GLN A 92 -6.60 12.80 -30.89
CA GLN A 92 -5.70 12.24 -31.88
C GLN A 92 -4.37 13.01 -31.82
N VAL A 93 -3.25 12.32 -31.62
CA VAL A 93 -1.93 12.95 -31.57
C VAL A 93 -1.48 13.22 -33.01
N PRO A 94 -1.20 14.49 -33.39
CA PRO A 94 -0.71 14.81 -34.72
C PRO A 94 0.66 14.18 -34.92
N THR A 95 0.90 13.55 -36.07
CA THR A 95 2.20 12.95 -36.40
C THR A 95 3.31 14.00 -36.40
N LEU A 96 4.57 13.57 -36.22
CA LEU A 96 5.73 14.47 -36.29
C LEU A 96 5.78 15.31 -37.57
N GLN A 97 5.37 14.75 -38.71
CA GLN A 97 5.31 15.49 -39.98
C GLN A 97 4.21 16.55 -39.99
N GLN A 98 3.08 16.33 -39.31
CA GLN A 98 2.04 17.36 -39.15
C GLN A 98 2.52 18.47 -38.21
N ALA A 99 3.09 18.12 -37.06
CA ALA A 99 3.64 19.09 -36.10
C ALA A 99 4.80 19.94 -36.68
N GLN A 100 5.60 19.38 -37.60
CA GLN A 100 6.68 20.09 -38.29
C GLN A 100 6.21 21.01 -39.44
N ARG A 101 4.97 20.90 -39.92
CA ARG A 101 4.43 21.83 -40.95
C ARG A 101 4.12 23.21 -40.38
N VAL A 102 3.81 23.29 -39.09
CA VAL A 102 3.57 24.56 -38.40
C VAL A 102 4.92 25.22 -38.15
N ASP A 103 5.18 26.39 -38.73
CA ASP A 103 6.41 27.13 -38.49
C ASP A 103 6.44 27.72 -37.06
N ALA A 104 7.61 27.73 -36.42
CA ALA A 104 7.76 28.08 -35.00
C ALA A 104 7.54 29.58 -34.68
N ASP A 105 7.77 30.48 -35.64
CA ASP A 105 7.52 31.91 -35.48
C ASP A 105 6.04 32.22 -35.77
N SER A 106 5.49 31.60 -36.82
CA SER A 106 4.06 31.65 -37.12
C SER A 106 3.20 31.10 -35.98
N ALA A 107 3.63 30.00 -35.35
CA ALA A 107 2.94 29.37 -34.25
C ALA A 107 2.82 30.32 -33.05
N ARG A 108 3.94 30.92 -32.63
CA ARG A 108 3.97 31.87 -31.52
C ARG A 108 3.09 33.09 -31.78
N ALA A 109 3.08 33.61 -33.00
CA ALA A 109 2.20 34.72 -33.38
C ALA A 109 0.70 34.34 -33.31
N GLN A 110 0.34 33.16 -33.83
CA GLN A 110 -1.05 32.67 -33.78
C GLN A 110 -1.52 32.36 -32.36
N VAL A 111 -0.68 31.73 -31.51
CA VAL A 111 -1.02 31.46 -30.11
C VAL A 111 -1.27 32.77 -29.34
N GLN A 112 -0.43 33.80 -29.56
CA GLN A 112 -0.64 35.11 -28.95
C GLN A 112 -1.93 35.79 -29.42
N LEU A 113 -2.24 35.72 -30.72
CA LEU A 113 -3.48 36.26 -31.28
C LEU A 113 -4.73 35.58 -30.70
N GLN A 114 -4.73 34.24 -30.65
CA GLN A 114 -5.84 33.46 -30.07
C GLN A 114 -6.01 33.75 -28.57
N ALA A 115 -4.92 33.97 -27.82
CA ALA A 115 -4.97 34.37 -26.42
C ALA A 115 -5.55 35.78 -26.22
N GLN A 116 -5.24 36.74 -27.10
CA GLN A 116 -5.85 38.08 -27.09
C GLN A 116 -7.35 38.02 -27.36
N GLN A 117 -7.77 37.28 -28.40
CA GLN A 117 -9.19 37.03 -28.72
C GLN A 117 -9.93 36.37 -27.54
N TRP A 118 -9.32 35.38 -26.88
CA TRP A 118 -9.90 34.74 -25.69
C TRP A 118 -10.04 35.70 -24.50
N ALA A 119 -9.06 36.59 -24.30
CA ALA A 119 -9.11 37.62 -23.28
C ALA A 119 -10.16 38.71 -23.57
N GLU A 120 -10.47 38.98 -24.84
CA GLU A 120 -11.57 39.89 -25.23
C GLU A 120 -12.94 39.21 -25.12
N HIS A 121 -13.06 37.95 -25.54
CA HIS A 121 -14.26 37.12 -25.36
C HIS A 121 -14.68 37.06 -23.88
N ARG A 122 -13.76 36.71 -22.97
CA ARG A 122 -14.05 36.67 -21.53
C ARG A 122 -14.36 38.03 -20.88
N ARG A 123 -13.98 39.16 -21.51
CA ARG A 123 -14.27 40.51 -21.00
C ARG A 123 -15.57 41.11 -21.56
N SER A 124 -15.93 40.77 -22.80
CA SER A 124 -17.05 41.38 -23.52
C SER A 124 -18.27 40.49 -23.70
N GLY A 125 -18.13 39.17 -23.50
CA GLY A 125 -19.16 38.17 -23.77
C GLY A 125 -19.45 37.95 -25.26
N ARG A 126 -18.81 38.68 -26.18
CA ARG A 126 -18.98 38.50 -27.62
C ARG A 126 -18.38 37.15 -28.06
N PRO A 127 -19.11 36.28 -28.78
CA PRO A 127 -18.56 35.01 -29.25
C PRO A 127 -17.35 35.25 -30.16
N ILE A 128 -16.38 34.33 -30.12
CA ILE A 128 -15.27 34.32 -31.08
C ILE A 128 -15.82 33.87 -32.42
N ASP A 129 -15.65 34.71 -33.44
CA ASP A 129 -16.01 34.38 -34.81
C ASP A 129 -15.04 33.33 -35.36
N CYS A 130 -15.44 32.06 -35.28
CA CYS A 130 -14.70 30.99 -35.91
C CYS A 130 -15.05 30.96 -37.39
N PRO A 131 -14.10 31.11 -38.32
CA PRO A 131 -14.36 30.85 -39.72
C PRO A 131 -14.84 29.40 -39.82
N THR A 132 -16.08 29.21 -40.29
CA THR A 132 -16.67 27.89 -40.48
C THR A 132 -15.79 27.09 -41.41
N ALA A 133 -15.03 26.12 -40.87
CA ALA A 133 -14.43 25.07 -41.66
C ALA A 133 -15.57 24.45 -42.49
N ALA A 134 -15.42 24.49 -43.82
CA ALA A 134 -16.55 24.39 -44.74
C ALA A 134 -17.48 23.21 -44.42
N ALA A 135 -18.75 23.52 -44.20
CA ALA A 135 -19.80 22.51 -44.21
C ALA A 135 -19.85 21.86 -45.61
N ASP A 136 -19.93 20.53 -45.63
CA ASP A 136 -20.37 19.69 -46.73
C ASP A 136 -19.91 20.01 -48.16
N THR A 137 -18.65 19.69 -48.48
CA THR A 137 -18.35 19.07 -49.80
C THR A 137 -17.23 18.03 -49.71
N LEU A 138 -17.60 16.75 -49.58
CA LEU A 138 -16.79 15.67 -50.19
C LEU A 138 -16.89 15.84 -51.71
N PRO A 139 -15.78 16.10 -52.44
CA PRO A 139 -15.83 16.30 -53.89
C PRO A 139 -16.47 15.09 -54.58
N ALA A 140 -17.30 15.33 -55.59
CA ALA A 140 -18.05 14.27 -56.28
C ALA A 140 -17.13 13.15 -56.83
N ALA A 141 -15.89 13.50 -57.22
CA ALA A 141 -14.85 12.55 -57.64
C ALA A 141 -14.52 11.51 -56.54
N VAL A 142 -14.34 11.94 -55.29
CA VAL A 142 -13.98 11.03 -54.17
C VAL A 142 -15.14 10.08 -53.86
N ARG A 143 -16.38 10.55 -53.99
CA ARG A 143 -17.59 9.72 -53.76
C ARG A 143 -17.76 8.66 -54.85
N ALA A 144 -17.39 8.96 -56.10
CA ALA A 144 -17.38 8.00 -57.19
C ALA A 144 -16.28 6.93 -57.01
N ASP A 145 -15.04 7.33 -56.72
CA ASP A 145 -13.95 6.36 -56.46
C ASP A 145 -14.29 5.43 -55.28
N THR A 146 -14.85 5.97 -54.18
CA THR A 146 -15.23 5.15 -53.02
C THR A 146 -16.32 4.13 -53.36
N ARG A 147 -17.30 4.49 -54.21
CA ARG A 147 -18.36 3.58 -54.67
C ARG A 147 -17.78 2.46 -55.52
N VAL A 148 -16.92 2.80 -56.48
CA VAL A 148 -16.24 1.85 -57.37
C VAL A 148 -15.30 0.92 -56.58
N GLU A 149 -14.58 1.42 -55.57
CA GLU A 149 -13.73 0.59 -54.71
C GLU A 149 -14.54 -0.36 -53.82
N ILE A 150 -15.66 0.08 -53.23
CA ILE A 150 -16.55 -0.79 -52.45
C ILE A 150 -17.19 -1.87 -53.33
N ALA A 151 -17.70 -1.49 -54.51
CA ALA A 151 -18.27 -2.43 -55.47
C ALA A 151 -17.23 -3.49 -55.90
N LYS A 152 -16.01 -3.04 -56.23
CA LYS A 152 -14.88 -3.89 -56.63
C LYS A 152 -14.36 -4.79 -55.50
N ALA A 153 -14.35 -4.31 -54.26
CA ALA A 153 -13.96 -5.11 -53.09
C ALA A 153 -15.00 -6.19 -52.74
N LEU A 154 -16.27 -5.98 -53.09
CA LEU A 154 -17.37 -6.92 -52.89
C LEU A 154 -17.66 -7.80 -54.11
N GLY A 155 -17.04 -7.53 -55.26
CA GLY A 155 -17.28 -8.25 -56.52
C GLY A 155 -18.66 -7.97 -57.15
N LEU A 156 -19.21 -6.77 -56.92
CA LEU A 156 -20.50 -6.32 -57.43
C LEU A 156 -20.31 -5.24 -58.52
N ASP A 157 -21.33 -5.07 -59.37
CA ASP A 157 -21.38 -3.96 -60.33
C ASP A 157 -21.66 -2.64 -59.61
N ASP A 158 -21.11 -1.53 -60.12
CA ASP A 158 -21.22 -0.19 -59.53
C ASP A 158 -22.68 0.30 -59.37
N GLY A 159 -23.60 -0.24 -60.17
CA GLY A 159 -25.03 0.04 -60.10
C GLY A 159 -25.83 -0.76 -59.04
N ASP A 160 -25.22 -1.65 -58.26
CA ASP A 160 -25.94 -2.47 -57.27
C ASP A 160 -26.40 -1.62 -56.07
N ALA A 161 -27.71 -1.60 -55.81
CA ALA A 161 -28.35 -0.85 -54.73
C ALA A 161 -27.85 -1.22 -53.32
N ARG A 162 -27.19 -2.38 -53.16
CA ARG A 162 -26.53 -2.77 -51.89
C ARG A 162 -25.30 -1.92 -51.57
N VAL A 163 -24.66 -1.32 -52.57
CA VAL A 163 -23.53 -0.41 -52.39
C VAL A 163 -24.01 0.92 -51.80
N ASP A 164 -25.16 1.44 -52.27
CA ASP A 164 -25.76 2.68 -51.78
C ASP A 164 -26.16 2.63 -50.28
N ALA A 165 -26.55 1.47 -49.78
CA ALA A 165 -26.89 1.27 -48.36
C ALA A 165 -25.67 1.32 -47.42
N LEU A 166 -24.44 1.23 -47.95
CA LEU A 166 -23.19 1.25 -47.20
C LEU A 166 -22.44 2.59 -47.30
N LEU A 167 -22.93 3.52 -48.13
CA LEU A 167 -22.40 4.89 -48.19
C LEU A 167 -22.85 5.69 -46.94
N PRO A 168 -21.95 6.48 -46.31
CA PRO A 168 -22.32 7.24 -45.11
C PRO A 168 -23.45 8.24 -45.39
N GLN A 169 -24.57 8.11 -44.67
CA GLN A 169 -25.64 9.11 -44.69
C GLN A 169 -25.33 10.25 -43.72
N SER A 170 -25.71 11.47 -44.09
CA SER A 170 -25.56 12.67 -43.26
C SER A 170 -26.37 12.58 -41.97
N ALA A 171 -25.78 12.99 -40.84
CA ALA A 171 -26.45 13.01 -39.54
C ALA A 171 -27.62 14.03 -39.52
N PRO A 172 -28.68 13.79 -38.74
CA PRO A 172 -29.81 14.71 -38.62
C PRO A 172 -29.44 16.00 -37.84
N GLU A 173 -30.13 17.09 -38.16
CA GLU A 173 -29.91 18.41 -37.55
C GLU A 173 -30.48 18.51 -36.11
N VAL A 174 -29.99 19.51 -35.37
CA VAL A 174 -30.07 19.60 -33.89
C VAL A 174 -31.46 20.04 -33.36
N SER A 175 -32.49 20.14 -34.20
CA SER A 175 -33.84 20.59 -33.78
C SER A 175 -34.64 19.56 -32.96
N ASP A 176 -34.36 18.26 -33.12
CA ASP A 176 -35.33 17.21 -32.77
C ASP A 176 -35.11 16.55 -31.39
N LEU A 177 -34.09 17.00 -30.64
CA LEU A 177 -33.73 16.44 -29.32
C LEU A 177 -34.49 17.06 -28.13
N ALA A 178 -35.45 17.95 -28.37
CA ALA A 178 -36.10 18.74 -27.32
C ALA A 178 -37.37 18.11 -26.70
N ALA A 179 -37.77 16.87 -27.07
CA ALA A 179 -39.06 16.32 -26.66
C ALA A 179 -39.11 14.79 -26.44
N LEU A 180 -38.57 14.28 -25.33
CA LEU A 180 -39.05 13.02 -24.70
C LEU A 180 -38.97 13.07 -23.16
N PRO A 181 -39.96 12.52 -22.42
CA PRO A 181 -40.11 12.72 -20.97
C PRO A 181 -39.45 11.64 -20.09
N VAL A 182 -39.24 11.98 -18.81
CA VAL A 182 -38.72 11.10 -17.75
C VAL A 182 -39.80 10.15 -17.21
N PRO A 183 -39.52 8.85 -17.05
CA PRO A 183 -40.36 7.93 -16.27
C PRO A 183 -39.69 7.44 -14.96
N SER A 184 -40.53 7.12 -14.00
CA SER A 184 -40.22 6.66 -12.63
C SER A 184 -40.04 5.15 -12.48
N THR A 185 -39.35 4.75 -11.39
CA THR A 185 -39.40 3.45 -10.64
C THR A 185 -40.17 2.25 -11.23
N PRO A 186 -39.55 1.04 -11.25
CA PRO A 186 -40.28 -0.22 -11.33
C PRO A 186 -40.39 -0.94 -9.97
N SER A 187 -41.57 -1.50 -9.70
CA SER A 187 -41.80 -2.50 -8.64
C SER A 187 -41.76 -3.93 -9.19
N VAL A 188 -41.65 -4.88 -8.26
CA VAL A 188 -41.78 -6.35 -8.38
C VAL A 188 -42.70 -6.84 -9.52
N LEU A 189 -42.27 -7.89 -10.23
CA LEU A 189 -43.16 -8.87 -10.86
C LEU A 189 -42.65 -10.30 -10.60
N MET A 190 -43.57 -11.23 -10.31
CA MET A 190 -43.33 -12.66 -10.05
C MET A 190 -43.95 -13.54 -11.17
N LEU A 191 -43.71 -14.87 -11.07
CA LEU A 191 -44.52 -16.01 -11.56
C LEU A 191 -44.06 -16.70 -12.88
N PRO A 192 -44.34 -18.03 -13.08
CA PRO A 192 -44.30 -19.14 -12.12
C PRO A 192 -43.69 -20.45 -12.78
N PRO A 193 -44.07 -21.74 -12.53
CA PRO A 193 -43.08 -22.83 -12.37
C PRO A 193 -43.26 -24.06 -13.31
N ALA A 194 -42.39 -25.08 -13.17
CA ALA A 194 -42.62 -26.43 -13.71
C ALA A 194 -41.94 -27.53 -12.85
N GLU A 195 -42.57 -28.71 -12.72
CA GLU A 195 -42.18 -29.86 -11.89
C GLU A 195 -41.70 -31.08 -12.72
N ARG A 196 -40.81 -31.92 -12.12
CA ARG A 196 -40.59 -33.40 -12.35
C ARG A 196 -40.22 -33.88 -13.79
N ALA A 197 -39.36 -34.86 -14.06
CA ALA A 197 -39.11 -36.16 -13.41
C ALA A 197 -37.89 -36.93 -14.01
N LEU A 198 -37.29 -37.84 -13.21
CA LEU A 198 -36.77 -39.20 -13.53
C LEU A 198 -35.84 -39.52 -14.75
N SER A 199 -34.58 -39.89 -14.45
CA SER A 199 -33.88 -41.15 -14.84
C SER A 199 -32.49 -41.19 -14.16
N THR A 200 -32.03 -42.16 -13.35
CA THR A 200 -31.82 -43.64 -13.44
C THR A 200 -30.63 -44.11 -14.31
N SER A 201 -29.46 -44.27 -13.68
CA SER A 201 -28.42 -45.31 -13.94
C SER A 201 -27.34 -45.20 -12.85
N GLU A 202 -27.27 -46.05 -11.82
CA GLU A 202 -26.69 -47.41 -11.79
C GLU A 202 -25.19 -47.54 -12.14
N SER A 203 -24.34 -47.42 -11.12
CA SER A 203 -23.38 -48.47 -10.69
C SER A 203 -22.94 -48.12 -9.24
N LYS A 204 -23.00 -49.00 -8.23
CA LYS A 204 -22.19 -50.21 -7.98
C LYS A 204 -20.68 -49.99 -8.13
N SER A 205 -19.81 -50.41 -7.22
CA SER A 205 -19.92 -50.82 -5.80
C SER A 205 -18.54 -51.28 -5.39
N GLU A 206 -17.97 -50.83 -4.27
CA GLU A 206 -17.05 -51.67 -3.51
C GLU A 206 -16.94 -51.16 -2.07
N SER A 207 -17.05 -52.12 -1.15
CA SER A 207 -17.14 -51.94 0.29
C SER A 207 -16.30 -53.02 0.95
N GLU A 208 -15.48 -52.63 1.92
CA GLU A 208 -14.99 -53.46 3.03
C GLU A 208 -14.58 -52.45 4.12
N SER A 209 -15.18 -52.37 5.33
CA SER A 209 -15.25 -53.34 6.45
C SER A 209 -13.86 -53.89 6.82
N GLU A 210 -13.38 -54.00 8.07
CA GLU A 210 -13.92 -53.80 9.43
C GLU A 210 -12.73 -53.78 10.42
N SER A 211 -12.79 -53.56 11.75
CA SER A 211 -13.88 -53.28 12.72
C SER A 211 -13.36 -52.50 13.96
N GLU A 212 -14.12 -52.50 15.05
CA GLU A 212 -13.99 -51.79 16.34
C GLU A 212 -12.91 -52.32 17.32
N LEU A 213 -12.48 -51.49 18.28
CA LEU A 213 -12.45 -51.80 19.74
C LEU A 213 -11.97 -50.59 20.59
N GLY A 214 -12.76 -50.21 21.61
CA GLY A 214 -12.31 -49.39 22.76
C GLY A 214 -12.18 -50.25 24.04
N PRO A 215 -12.12 -49.69 25.28
CA PRO A 215 -12.21 -48.28 25.66
C PRO A 215 -11.27 -47.79 26.82
N ALA A 216 -11.31 -46.47 27.09
CA ALA A 216 -11.18 -45.77 28.39
C ALA A 216 -9.82 -45.60 29.16
N ALA A 217 -9.75 -44.42 29.83
CA ALA A 217 -8.91 -43.98 30.99
C ALA A 217 -7.65 -43.09 30.75
N GLN A 218 -7.48 -42.13 31.66
CA GLN A 218 -6.55 -40.97 31.69
C GLN A 218 -5.26 -41.26 32.53
N PRO A 219 -4.43 -40.25 32.92
CA PRO A 219 -3.63 -39.30 32.12
C PRO A 219 -2.12 -39.36 32.52
N GLY A 220 -1.23 -38.80 31.68
CA GLY A 220 0.20 -38.64 32.02
C GLY A 220 0.95 -37.86 30.95
N GLY A 221 1.95 -37.06 31.35
CA GLY A 221 2.68 -36.17 30.44
C GLY A 221 4.04 -36.71 30.01
N GLU A 222 4.53 -36.21 28.87
CA GLU A 222 5.94 -36.08 28.45
C GLU A 222 5.90 -35.43 27.04
N GLY A 223 6.71 -34.44 26.66
CA GLY A 223 7.90 -33.92 27.32
C GLY A 223 9.18 -34.15 26.53
N ALA A 224 9.19 -33.95 25.20
CA ALA A 224 10.37 -34.20 24.37
C ALA A 224 10.54 -33.16 23.23
N ILE A 225 11.14 -32.01 23.56
CA ILE A 225 11.76 -31.13 22.56
C ILE A 225 13.12 -31.76 22.19
N ALA A 226 13.36 -32.01 20.90
CA ALA A 226 14.62 -32.57 20.42
C ALA A 226 15.78 -31.56 20.62
N PRO A 227 17.00 -32.00 21.00
CA PRO A 227 18.09 -31.11 21.35
C PRO A 227 18.67 -30.38 20.12
N GLU A 228 18.92 -29.08 20.25
CA GLU A 228 19.59 -28.30 19.22
C GLU A 228 21.08 -28.66 19.11
N GLY A 229 21.46 -29.24 17.97
CA GLY A 229 22.86 -29.41 17.60
C GLY A 229 23.55 -28.07 17.34
N SER A 230 24.73 -27.89 17.91
CA SER A 230 25.54 -26.65 17.88
C SER A 230 25.69 -26.03 16.49
N ARG A 231 24.91 -24.97 16.24
CA ARG A 231 25.17 -24.04 15.13
C ARG A 231 26.09 -22.94 15.63
N ALA A 232 27.12 -22.61 14.85
CA ALA A 232 27.91 -21.41 15.10
C ALA A 232 26.98 -20.19 15.18
N PRO A 233 27.21 -19.26 16.13
CA PRO A 233 26.27 -18.17 16.41
C PRO A 233 25.99 -17.33 15.16
N VAL A 234 24.77 -17.45 14.62
CA VAL A 234 24.33 -16.75 13.40
C VAL A 234 24.48 -15.24 13.57
N TRP A 235 24.34 -14.73 14.80
CA TRP A 235 24.57 -13.32 15.15
C TRP A 235 25.98 -12.82 14.84
N VAL A 236 27.03 -13.64 14.97
CA VAL A 236 28.41 -13.24 14.59
C VAL A 236 28.50 -13.03 13.08
N MET A 237 27.95 -13.95 12.31
CA MET A 237 27.99 -13.90 10.84
C MET A 237 27.14 -12.75 10.29
N VAL A 238 25.98 -12.49 10.90
CA VAL A 238 25.10 -11.35 10.56
C VAL A 238 25.74 -10.02 10.95
N ALA A 239 26.34 -9.90 12.14
CA ALA A 239 27.05 -8.69 12.55
C ALA A 239 28.24 -8.36 11.63
N LEU A 240 29.01 -9.38 11.21
CA LEU A 240 30.06 -9.25 10.20
C LEU A 240 29.50 -8.78 8.85
N LEU A 241 28.41 -9.37 8.38
CA LEU A 241 27.77 -8.98 7.12
C LEU A 241 27.29 -7.52 7.15
N LEU A 242 26.75 -7.07 8.27
CA LEU A 242 26.24 -5.71 8.44
C LEU A 242 27.35 -4.68 8.62
N ALA A 243 28.42 -5.01 9.35
CA ALA A 243 29.61 -4.18 9.40
C ALA A 243 30.21 -4.03 7.99
N LEU A 244 30.29 -5.11 7.21
CA LEU A 244 30.78 -5.07 5.82
C LEU A 244 29.86 -4.26 4.90
N ILE A 245 28.53 -4.45 4.96
CA ILE A 245 27.58 -3.69 4.13
C ILE A 245 27.56 -2.20 4.51
N ALA A 246 27.54 -1.87 5.80
CA ALA A 246 27.53 -0.49 6.28
C ALA A 246 28.86 0.23 5.95
N VAL A 247 30.01 -0.43 6.14
CA VAL A 247 31.32 0.13 5.78
C VAL A 247 31.47 0.23 4.26
N ALA A 248 30.98 -0.73 3.48
CA ALA A 248 30.98 -0.66 2.02
C ALA A 248 30.11 0.51 1.53
N MET A 249 28.87 0.64 2.01
CA MET A 249 27.96 1.72 1.66
C MET A 249 28.49 3.10 2.07
N ALA A 250 29.04 3.24 3.28
CA ALA A 250 29.60 4.51 3.75
C ALA A 250 30.88 4.91 2.96
N ARG A 251 31.78 3.96 2.69
CA ARG A 251 32.98 4.20 1.86
C ARG A 251 32.63 4.44 0.39
N TRP A 252 31.55 3.83 -0.12
CA TRP A 252 31.02 4.05 -1.47
C TRP A 252 30.44 5.46 -1.59
N GLU A 253 29.61 5.90 -0.63
CA GLU A 253 29.05 7.26 -0.59
C GLU A 253 30.17 8.32 -0.56
N GLN A 254 31.22 8.11 0.24
CA GLN A 254 32.41 8.98 0.27
C GLN A 254 33.19 8.98 -1.05
N ARG A 255 33.36 7.82 -1.70
CA ARG A 255 34.03 7.73 -3.02
C ARG A 255 33.22 8.38 -4.14
N TRP A 256 31.90 8.24 -4.15
CA TRP A 256 31.03 8.83 -5.17
C TRP A 256 30.83 10.34 -5.02
N ALA A 257 30.92 10.87 -3.80
CA ALA A 257 31.01 12.32 -3.59
C ALA A 257 32.28 12.93 -4.22
N LEU A 258 33.35 12.15 -4.37
CA LEU A 258 34.61 12.57 -4.99
C LEU A 258 34.68 12.29 -6.50
N SER A 259 33.98 11.27 -7.00
CA SER A 259 33.98 10.89 -8.43
C SER A 259 32.96 11.65 -9.31
N ALA A 260 32.33 12.71 -8.79
CA ALA A 260 31.33 13.51 -9.51
C ALA A 260 31.93 14.49 -10.56
N ARG A 261 33.19 14.29 -10.98
CA ARG A 261 33.83 15.05 -12.06
C ARG A 261 34.41 14.11 -13.11
N SER A 262 34.19 14.48 -14.38
CA SER A 262 34.62 13.82 -15.62
C SER A 262 34.26 12.33 -15.80
N PHE A 263 33.11 12.08 -16.44
CA PHE A 263 32.99 10.99 -17.41
C PHE A 263 32.78 11.63 -18.79
N SER A 264 33.69 11.41 -19.73
CA SER A 264 33.63 12.03 -21.06
C SER A 264 32.55 11.39 -21.91
N ALA A 265 31.76 12.20 -22.63
CA ALA A 265 30.74 11.69 -23.56
C ALA A 265 31.32 10.85 -24.71
N SER A 266 32.59 11.06 -25.07
CA SER A 266 33.23 10.39 -26.21
C SER A 266 33.32 8.86 -26.10
N THR A 267 33.48 8.31 -24.89
CA THR A 267 33.54 6.84 -24.70
C THR A 267 32.16 6.16 -24.75
N ALA A 268 31.08 6.89 -24.46
CA ALA A 268 29.72 6.36 -24.58
C ALA A 268 29.25 6.27 -26.04
N LEU A 269 29.58 7.27 -26.87
CA LEU A 269 29.24 7.27 -28.30
C LEU A 269 29.93 6.14 -29.08
N GLY A 270 31.18 5.80 -28.73
CA GLY A 270 31.91 4.70 -29.37
C GLY A 270 31.25 3.32 -29.18
N ALA A 271 30.65 3.07 -28.01
CA ALA A 271 29.94 1.83 -27.72
C ALA A 271 28.55 1.78 -28.39
N ALA A 272 27.85 2.92 -28.47
CA ALA A 272 26.55 3.01 -29.12
C ALA A 272 26.60 2.75 -30.64
N ALA A 273 27.72 3.09 -31.29
CA ALA A 273 27.91 2.93 -32.74
C ALA A 273 28.03 1.47 -33.23
N GLN A 274 28.22 0.50 -32.32
CA GLN A 274 28.43 -0.92 -32.69
C GLN A 274 27.20 -1.83 -32.47
N LEU A 275 26.08 -1.30 -31.98
CA LEU A 275 24.87 -2.09 -31.75
C LEU A 275 23.99 -2.17 -33.02
N PRO A 276 23.48 -3.36 -33.39
CA PRO A 276 22.65 -3.49 -34.59
C PRO A 276 21.31 -2.76 -34.44
N LYS A 277 20.90 -2.02 -35.48
CA LYS A 277 19.70 -1.15 -35.48
C LYS A 277 18.40 -1.83 -35.05
N ARG A 278 18.31 -3.17 -35.12
CA ARG A 278 17.15 -3.95 -34.62
C ARG A 278 17.08 -4.03 -33.09
N ALA A 279 18.21 -4.00 -32.38
CA ALA A 279 18.24 -4.02 -30.91
C ALA A 279 17.76 -2.68 -30.31
N VAL A 280 18.09 -1.56 -30.97
CA VAL A 280 17.67 -0.21 -30.56
C VAL A 280 16.17 0.00 -30.76
N LEU A 281 15.54 -0.73 -31.69
CA LEU A 281 14.10 -0.62 -32.02
C LEU A 281 13.21 -1.63 -31.26
N LEU A 282 13.81 -2.61 -30.56
CA LEU A 282 13.09 -3.63 -29.77
C LEU A 282 12.93 -3.25 -28.29
N ILE A 283 13.61 -2.19 -27.82
CA ILE A 283 13.38 -1.65 -26.48
C ILE A 283 12.22 -0.67 -26.58
N SER A 284 10.98 -1.18 -26.47
CA SER A 284 9.88 -0.33 -26.03
C SER A 284 10.18 0.11 -24.60
N THR A 285 10.41 1.40 -24.40
CA THR A 285 10.91 1.94 -23.13
C THR A 285 9.95 1.63 -21.97
N GLY A 286 8.64 1.56 -22.23
CA GLY A 286 7.63 1.18 -21.24
C GLY A 286 7.74 -0.26 -20.70
N GLN A 287 8.05 -1.26 -21.54
CA GLN A 287 8.13 -2.66 -21.08
C GLN A 287 9.43 -2.94 -20.32
N ALA A 288 10.57 -2.44 -20.80
CA ALA A 288 11.86 -2.63 -20.12
C ALA A 288 11.88 -1.98 -18.73
N GLU A 289 11.28 -0.80 -18.58
CA GLU A 289 11.10 -0.14 -17.28
C GLU A 289 10.21 -0.93 -16.32
N LEU A 290 9.10 -1.50 -16.81
CA LEU A 290 8.22 -2.32 -15.99
C LEU A 290 8.94 -3.58 -15.50
N THR A 291 9.64 -4.31 -16.38
CA THR A 291 10.44 -5.49 -15.99
C THR A 291 11.51 -5.13 -14.94
N LEU A 292 12.19 -3.99 -15.11
CA LEU A 292 13.18 -3.51 -14.15
C LEU A 292 12.55 -3.12 -12.79
N LEU A 293 11.35 -2.51 -12.80
CA LEU A 293 10.59 -2.20 -11.58
C LEU A 293 10.18 -3.47 -10.83
N LEU A 294 9.67 -4.49 -11.53
CA LEU A 294 9.27 -5.77 -10.93
C LEU A 294 10.49 -6.53 -10.36
N LEU A 295 11.62 -6.51 -11.06
CA LEU A 295 12.88 -7.08 -10.57
C LEU A 295 13.38 -6.36 -9.32
N LEU A 296 13.32 -5.03 -9.30
CA LEU A 296 13.69 -4.23 -8.12
C LEU A 296 12.70 -4.41 -6.97
N ALA A 297 11.42 -4.64 -7.24
CA ALA A 297 10.41 -4.98 -6.23
C ALA A 297 10.70 -6.35 -5.58
N THR A 298 11.09 -7.37 -6.36
CA THR A 298 11.58 -8.66 -5.83
C THR A 298 12.77 -8.47 -4.90
N LEU A 299 13.78 -7.70 -5.34
CA LEU A 299 14.96 -7.40 -4.51
C LEU A 299 14.61 -6.57 -3.26
N ALA A 300 13.68 -5.62 -3.36
CA ALA A 300 13.21 -4.82 -2.25
C ALA A 300 12.43 -5.68 -1.23
N GLY A 301 11.69 -6.68 -1.71
CA GLY A 301 11.08 -7.73 -0.88
C GLY A 301 12.12 -8.49 -0.06
N PHE A 302 13.13 -9.04 -0.73
CA PHE A 302 14.19 -9.81 -0.09
C PHE A 302 15.00 -9.01 0.93
N PHE A 303 15.49 -7.81 0.56
CA PHE A 303 16.28 -6.98 1.48
C PHE A 303 15.41 -6.32 2.56
N GLY A 304 14.14 -5.99 2.27
CA GLY A 304 13.18 -5.49 3.25
C GLY A 304 12.90 -6.52 4.35
N ALA A 305 12.75 -7.79 3.97
CA ALA A 305 12.66 -8.90 4.92
C ALA A 305 13.93 -9.04 5.76
N LEU A 306 15.12 -9.03 5.14
CA LEU A 306 16.38 -9.17 5.87
C LEU A 306 16.57 -8.07 6.93
N VAL A 307 16.20 -6.82 6.62
CA VAL A 307 16.31 -5.72 7.59
C VAL A 307 15.21 -5.78 8.66
N THR A 308 14.02 -6.31 8.34
CA THR A 308 12.96 -6.61 9.32
C THR A 308 13.39 -7.70 10.30
N VAL A 309 13.98 -8.79 9.80
CA VAL A 309 14.58 -9.86 10.62
C VAL A 309 15.68 -9.29 11.52
N LEU A 310 16.61 -8.49 10.97
CA LEU A 310 17.66 -7.85 11.76
C LEU A 310 17.09 -7.01 12.91
N PHE A 311 16.06 -6.20 12.65
CA PHE A 311 15.45 -5.38 13.69
C PHE A 311 14.84 -6.24 14.81
N ARG A 312 14.18 -7.35 14.44
CA ARG A 312 13.65 -8.33 15.41
C ARG A 312 14.74 -9.00 16.25
N GLU A 313 15.85 -9.42 15.64
CA GLU A 313 16.99 -9.98 16.38
C GLU A 313 17.70 -8.92 17.23
N GLY A 314 17.73 -7.66 16.80
CA GLY A 314 18.20 -6.55 17.62
C GLY A 314 17.37 -6.35 18.89
N ILE A 315 16.03 -6.50 18.80
CA ILE A 315 15.16 -6.44 19.98
C ILE A 315 15.49 -7.60 20.92
N ARG A 316 15.51 -8.84 20.41
CA ARG A 316 15.83 -10.06 21.20
C ARG A 316 17.19 -9.97 21.90
N LEU A 317 18.20 -9.46 21.21
CA LEU A 317 19.53 -9.26 21.79
C LEU A 317 19.50 -8.28 22.96
N LEU A 318 18.76 -7.18 22.84
CA LEU A 318 18.62 -6.20 23.92
C LEU A 318 17.75 -6.75 25.07
N GLU A 319 16.66 -7.46 24.79
CA GLU A 319 15.85 -8.19 25.79
C GLU A 319 16.72 -9.14 26.61
N TRP A 320 17.54 -9.96 25.94
CA TRP A 320 18.46 -10.91 26.58
C TRP A 320 19.56 -10.20 27.39
N LEU A 321 20.16 -9.13 26.87
CA LEU A 321 21.17 -8.34 27.59
C LEU A 321 20.61 -7.65 28.85
N VAL A 322 19.32 -7.32 28.87
CA VAL A 322 18.66 -6.61 29.98
C VAL A 322 18.06 -7.57 31.02
N SER A 323 17.44 -8.66 30.58
CA SER A 323 16.65 -9.56 31.44
C SER A 323 17.26 -10.95 31.63
N GLY A 324 18.25 -11.33 30.82
CA GLY A 324 18.78 -12.69 30.73
C GLY A 324 17.87 -13.68 30.00
N GLN A 325 16.72 -13.24 29.47
CA GLN A 325 15.71 -14.07 28.80
C GLN A 325 15.35 -13.52 27.42
N ASP A 326 14.86 -14.39 26.54
CA ASP A 326 14.44 -14.11 25.16
C ASP A 326 12.96 -14.46 24.88
N GLN A 327 12.19 -14.70 25.94
CA GLN A 327 10.76 -15.07 25.89
C GLN A 327 9.81 -13.89 25.60
N GLY A 328 10.36 -12.70 25.34
CA GLY A 328 9.64 -11.48 24.97
C GLY A 328 9.38 -10.51 26.12
N LEU A 329 9.07 -9.26 25.77
CA LEU A 329 9.02 -8.10 26.69
C LEU A 329 8.16 -8.27 27.95
N VAL A 330 7.00 -8.92 27.88
CA VAL A 330 6.13 -9.08 29.06
C VAL A 330 6.72 -10.11 30.04
N ALA A 331 7.20 -11.26 29.54
CA ALA A 331 7.89 -12.25 30.37
C ALA A 331 9.19 -11.67 30.98
N ALA A 332 9.94 -10.86 30.21
CA ALA A 332 11.08 -10.11 30.71
C ALA A 332 10.68 -9.14 31.83
N ALA A 333 9.57 -8.39 31.68
CA ALA A 333 9.04 -7.51 32.71
C ALA A 333 8.67 -8.28 33.98
N GLU A 334 7.95 -9.39 33.84
CA GLU A 334 7.53 -10.25 34.96
C GLU A 334 8.72 -10.84 35.73
N ALA A 335 9.78 -11.25 35.04
CA ALA A 335 11.02 -11.75 35.66
C ALA A 335 11.84 -10.67 36.38
N LEU A 336 11.70 -9.40 36.00
CA LEU A 336 12.44 -8.28 36.59
C LEU A 336 11.83 -7.82 37.92
N ALA A 337 12.69 -7.35 38.83
CA ALA A 337 12.26 -6.77 40.10
C ALA A 337 11.51 -5.44 39.87
N PRO A 338 10.55 -5.03 40.74
CA PRO A 338 9.74 -3.83 40.52
C PRO A 338 10.54 -2.54 40.26
N TRP A 339 11.68 -2.35 40.93
CA TRP A 339 12.55 -1.20 40.71
C TRP A 339 13.23 -1.22 39.32
N GLN A 340 13.50 -2.40 38.77
CA GLN A 340 14.02 -2.55 37.40
C GLN A 340 12.93 -2.26 36.37
N ARG A 341 11.70 -2.74 36.61
CA ARG A 341 10.52 -2.41 35.78
C ARG A 341 10.27 -0.92 35.68
N LEU A 342 10.51 -0.18 36.78
CA LEU A 342 10.44 1.28 36.82
C LEU A 342 11.58 1.94 36.05
N LEU A 343 12.84 1.54 36.28
CA LEU A 343 14.01 2.25 35.75
C LEU A 343 14.37 1.91 34.30
N LEU A 344 14.05 0.71 33.80
CA LEU A 344 14.46 0.29 32.45
C LEU A 344 13.77 1.10 31.34
N PRO A 345 12.44 1.32 31.35
CA PRO A 345 11.80 2.21 30.38
C PRO A 345 12.29 3.66 30.49
N VAL A 346 12.64 4.14 31.68
CA VAL A 346 13.24 5.48 31.89
C VAL A 346 14.62 5.57 31.21
N ALA A 347 15.49 4.61 31.47
CA ALA A 347 16.84 4.57 30.90
C ALA A 347 16.81 4.39 29.38
N GLY A 348 15.92 3.53 28.87
CA GLY A 348 15.73 3.34 27.43
C GLY A 348 15.13 4.57 26.76
N GLY A 349 14.11 5.20 27.34
CA GLY A 349 13.56 6.47 26.85
C GLY A 349 14.60 7.59 26.81
N LEU A 350 15.42 7.72 27.87
CA LEU A 350 16.54 8.67 27.91
C LEU A 350 17.55 8.40 26.79
N LEU A 351 18.04 7.15 26.66
CA LEU A 351 19.03 6.76 25.67
C LEU A 351 18.50 6.93 24.23
N ALA A 352 17.27 6.51 23.98
CA ALA A 352 16.60 6.66 22.69
C ALA A 352 16.43 8.15 22.31
N GLY A 353 16.08 9.01 23.25
CA GLY A 353 16.00 10.45 23.00
C GLY A 353 17.37 11.12 22.83
N LEU A 354 18.41 10.65 23.54
CA LEU A 354 19.80 11.11 23.32
C LEU A 354 20.29 10.75 21.91
N ILE A 355 19.97 9.54 21.41
CA ILE A 355 20.25 9.13 20.02
C ILE A 355 19.62 10.11 19.03
N LEU A 356 18.33 10.47 19.20
CA LEU A 356 17.64 11.42 18.33
C LEU A 356 18.22 12.83 18.42
N GLN A 357 18.50 13.34 19.63
CA GLN A 357 18.98 14.71 19.81
C GLN A 357 20.42 14.89 19.37
N GLN A 358 21.33 14.05 19.85
CA GLN A 358 22.76 14.20 19.60
C GLN A 358 23.11 13.73 18.20
N ILE A 359 22.79 12.48 17.85
CA ILE A 359 23.17 11.92 16.54
C ILE A 359 22.28 12.51 15.44
N GLY A 360 20.96 12.59 15.68
CA GLY A 360 20.04 13.18 14.71
C GLY A 360 20.27 14.67 14.45
N GLY A 361 20.61 15.46 15.47
CA GLY A 361 20.94 16.89 15.34
C GLY A 361 22.27 17.18 14.63
N LEU A 362 23.23 16.25 14.66
CA LEU A 362 24.50 16.37 13.94
C LEU A 362 24.38 16.06 12.43
N LEU A 363 23.32 15.37 12.00
CA LEU A 363 23.11 15.01 10.60
C LEU A 363 22.59 16.20 9.79
N ARG A 364 23.39 16.63 8.80
CA ARG A 364 23.02 17.66 7.81
C ARG A 364 22.48 17.02 6.53
N GLY A 365 21.43 17.61 5.95
CA GLY A 365 20.87 17.20 4.65
C GLY A 365 19.34 17.23 4.63
N ARG A 366 18.72 16.60 3.62
CA ARG A 366 17.28 16.31 3.63
C ARG A 366 16.97 15.30 4.75
N SER A 367 16.04 15.65 5.63
CA SER A 367 15.64 14.85 6.79
C SER A 367 14.38 14.02 6.57
N THR A 368 13.85 13.94 5.34
CA THR A 368 12.69 13.12 5.01
C THR A 368 12.99 11.67 5.37
N THR A 369 12.25 11.17 6.37
CA THR A 369 12.27 9.77 6.80
C THR A 369 10.95 9.12 6.47
N ASP A 370 9.83 9.73 6.90
CA ASP A 370 8.49 9.17 6.78
C ASP A 370 8.20 8.66 5.37
N TYR A 371 8.01 7.35 5.27
CA TYR A 371 7.79 6.67 3.99
C TYR A 371 6.41 7.01 3.40
N MET A 372 5.42 7.33 4.25
CA MET A 372 4.09 7.71 3.78
C MET A 372 4.15 9.11 3.17
N GLU A 373 4.83 10.06 3.83
CA GLU A 373 5.10 11.40 3.28
C GLU A 373 5.88 11.27 1.95
N ALA A 374 6.95 10.47 1.92
CA ALA A 374 7.80 10.29 0.75
C ALA A 374 7.08 9.67 -0.46
N VAL A 375 6.05 8.84 -0.23
CA VAL A 375 5.25 8.20 -1.30
C VAL A 375 4.02 9.02 -1.68
N ALA A 376 3.27 9.57 -0.73
CA ALA A 376 2.01 10.28 -0.99
C ALA A 376 2.23 11.73 -1.48
N VAL A 377 3.19 12.45 -0.90
CA VAL A 377 3.44 13.88 -1.18
C VAL A 377 4.83 14.12 -1.79
N GLY A 378 5.81 13.30 -1.43
CA GLY A 378 7.22 13.48 -1.78
C GLY A 378 7.66 12.92 -3.14
N ASP A 379 8.98 12.82 -3.32
CA ASP A 379 9.65 12.33 -4.52
C ASP A 379 10.19 10.89 -4.40
N GLY A 380 9.73 10.13 -3.39
CA GLY A 380 10.23 8.78 -3.07
C GLY A 380 11.64 8.77 -2.46
N TRP A 381 12.22 9.92 -2.14
CA TRP A 381 13.54 10.00 -1.50
C TRP A 381 13.44 9.80 0.02
N ILE A 382 14.11 8.77 0.54
CA ILE A 382 14.25 8.52 1.98
C ILE A 382 15.73 8.58 2.39
N SER A 383 16.00 9.32 3.47
CA SER A 383 17.34 9.47 4.03
C SER A 383 17.80 8.22 4.78
N VAL A 384 18.88 7.59 4.32
CA VAL A 384 19.48 6.41 4.98
C VAL A 384 19.92 6.76 6.42
N ARG A 385 20.69 7.84 6.58
CA ARG A 385 21.31 8.21 7.87
C ARG A 385 20.27 8.54 8.96
N HIS A 386 19.29 9.41 8.66
CA HIS A 386 18.25 9.73 9.64
C HIS A 386 17.31 8.54 9.89
N SER A 387 17.04 7.68 8.89
CA SER A 387 16.25 6.47 9.10
C SER A 387 16.94 5.48 10.03
N LEU A 388 18.27 5.31 9.92
CA LEU A 388 19.04 4.49 10.85
C LEU A 388 19.02 5.06 12.28
N VAL A 389 19.22 6.36 12.46
CA VAL A 389 19.12 7.01 13.79
C VAL A 389 17.72 6.86 14.39
N LYS A 390 16.67 7.10 13.58
CA LYS A 390 15.25 6.92 13.97
C LYS A 390 14.96 5.46 14.35
N ALA A 391 15.49 4.50 13.60
CA ALA A 391 15.37 3.08 13.91
C ALA A 391 16.14 2.68 15.17
N SER A 392 17.37 3.15 15.39
CA SER A 392 18.14 2.88 16.62
C SER A 392 17.43 3.42 17.87
N SER A 393 16.84 4.62 17.79
CA SER A 393 15.98 5.15 18.86
C SER A 393 14.74 4.29 19.11
N SER A 394 14.06 3.84 18.04
CA SER A 394 12.90 2.96 18.16
C SER A 394 13.26 1.61 18.78
N LEU A 395 14.37 1.02 18.35
CA LEU A 395 14.91 -0.25 18.83
C LEU A 395 15.15 -0.21 20.34
N VAL A 396 15.85 0.82 20.83
CA VAL A 396 16.10 1.01 22.27
C VAL A 396 14.78 1.21 23.03
N THR A 397 13.85 2.02 22.51
CA THR A 397 12.56 2.29 23.17
C THR A 397 11.72 1.01 23.31
N VAL A 398 11.61 0.21 22.25
CA VAL A 398 10.84 -1.03 22.26
C VAL A 398 11.49 -2.05 23.19
N ALA A 399 12.80 -2.28 23.07
CA ALA A 399 13.51 -3.27 23.87
C ALA A 399 13.55 -2.91 25.37
N SER A 400 13.44 -1.63 25.73
CA SER A 400 13.30 -1.18 27.11
C SER A 400 11.88 -1.24 27.67
N GLY A 401 10.92 -1.83 26.95
CA GLY A 401 9.54 -2.00 27.41
C GLY A 401 8.54 -0.92 26.98
N GLY A 402 8.94 0.07 26.17
CA GLY A 402 8.03 1.15 25.73
C GLY A 402 6.78 0.63 25.03
N SER A 403 5.61 1.19 25.35
CA SER A 403 4.30 0.69 24.90
C SER A 403 3.96 1.15 23.47
N ILE A 404 4.77 0.73 22.49
CA ILE A 404 4.66 1.09 21.07
C ILE A 404 4.97 -0.11 20.16
N GLY A 405 4.44 -0.07 18.94
CA GLY A 405 4.72 -1.05 17.90
C GLY A 405 6.08 -0.87 17.25
N ARG A 406 6.88 -1.94 17.21
CA ARG A 406 8.15 -2.06 16.47
C ARG A 406 7.98 -1.94 14.94
N GLU A 407 6.78 -2.24 14.44
CA GLU A 407 6.51 -2.37 13.01
C GLU A 407 6.81 -1.09 12.22
N GLY A 408 6.53 0.08 12.81
CA GLY A 408 6.78 1.36 12.18
C GLY A 408 8.26 1.57 11.80
N ALA A 409 9.20 1.07 12.61
CA ALA A 409 10.62 1.12 12.29
C ALA A 409 11.02 0.08 11.22
N MET A 410 10.43 -1.11 11.25
CA MET A 410 10.74 -2.18 10.28
C MET A 410 10.24 -1.82 8.87
N VAL A 411 9.00 -1.34 8.75
CA VAL A 411 8.43 -0.80 7.51
C VAL A 411 9.26 0.38 6.98
N GLN A 412 9.61 1.32 7.86
CA GLN A 412 10.43 2.48 7.53
C GLN A 412 11.82 2.10 6.98
N LEU A 413 12.46 1.09 7.58
CA LEU A 413 13.76 0.60 7.13
C LEU A 413 13.67 -0.14 5.78
N ALA A 414 12.65 -0.97 5.56
CA ALA A 414 12.42 -1.65 4.29
C ALA A 414 12.15 -0.65 3.14
N ALA A 415 11.30 0.35 3.39
CA ALA A 415 11.06 1.47 2.47
C ALA A 415 12.34 2.28 2.19
N MET A 416 13.20 2.51 3.19
CA MET A 416 14.48 3.19 3.04
C MET A 416 15.46 2.40 2.15
N VAL A 417 15.52 1.07 2.28
CA VAL A 417 16.32 0.20 1.40
C VAL A 417 15.80 0.28 -0.03
N ALA A 418 14.49 0.18 -0.24
CA ALA A 418 13.89 0.30 -1.57
C ALA A 418 14.16 1.68 -2.21
N SER A 419 14.11 2.76 -1.43
CA SER A 419 14.49 4.11 -1.87
C SER A 419 15.97 4.18 -2.26
N ALA A 420 16.87 3.58 -1.48
CA ALA A 420 18.30 3.53 -1.82
C ALA A 420 18.55 2.78 -3.14
N MET A 421 17.89 1.62 -3.33
CA MET A 421 17.98 0.83 -4.56
C MET A 421 17.46 1.60 -5.78
N GLY A 422 16.26 2.18 -5.71
CA GLY A 422 15.70 2.95 -6.83
C GLY A 422 16.53 4.18 -7.21
N ARG A 423 17.18 4.82 -6.22
CA ARG A 423 18.13 5.93 -6.46
C ARG A 423 19.42 5.46 -7.15
N ILE A 424 19.94 4.28 -6.80
CA ILE A 424 21.10 3.67 -7.49
C ILE A 424 20.73 3.35 -8.95
N SER A 425 19.54 2.78 -9.18
CA SER A 425 18.99 2.52 -10.51
C SER A 425 18.47 3.76 -11.26
N ARG A 426 18.64 4.97 -10.69
CA ARG A 426 18.27 6.27 -11.28
C ARG A 426 16.80 6.37 -11.72
N PHE A 427 15.89 5.76 -10.97
CA PHE A 427 14.46 5.80 -11.29
C PHE A 427 13.89 7.22 -11.28
N PRO A 428 12.97 7.55 -12.22
CA PRO A 428 12.19 8.78 -12.15
C PRO A 428 11.28 8.75 -10.92
N ARG A 429 10.85 9.95 -10.47
CA ARG A 429 10.17 10.14 -9.17
C ARG A 429 8.99 9.19 -8.97
N ASP A 430 8.14 9.01 -9.98
CA ASP A 430 6.93 8.20 -9.85
C ASP A 430 7.25 6.70 -9.70
N ARG A 431 8.25 6.20 -10.44
CA ARG A 431 8.76 4.83 -10.28
C ARG A 431 9.49 4.65 -8.95
N LEU A 432 10.20 5.67 -8.46
CA LEU A 432 10.84 5.64 -7.16
C LEU A 432 9.81 5.60 -6.02
N ARG A 433 8.75 6.44 -6.07
CA ARG A 433 7.62 6.40 -5.14
C ARG A 433 6.97 5.01 -5.10
N LEU A 434 6.71 4.42 -6.27
CA LEU A 434 6.12 3.08 -6.37
C LEU A 434 7.06 1.97 -5.84
N LEU A 435 8.36 2.04 -6.08
CA LEU A 435 9.33 1.10 -5.50
C LEU A 435 9.44 1.25 -3.98
N VAL A 436 9.38 2.48 -3.45
CA VAL A 436 9.34 2.74 -2.00
C VAL A 436 8.06 2.20 -1.37
N ALA A 437 6.92 2.37 -2.05
CA ALA A 437 5.65 1.76 -1.66
C ALA A 437 5.75 0.22 -1.61
N ALA A 438 6.38 -0.40 -2.62
CA ALA A 438 6.67 -1.84 -2.61
C ALA A 438 7.58 -2.25 -1.44
N GLY A 439 8.60 -1.44 -1.11
CA GLY A 439 9.45 -1.64 0.06
C GLY A 439 8.70 -1.52 1.40
N ALA A 440 7.72 -0.62 1.49
CA ALA A 440 6.85 -0.52 2.66
C ALA A 440 5.93 -1.76 2.80
N ALA A 441 5.35 -2.23 1.68
CA ALA A 441 4.54 -3.45 1.65
C ALA A 441 5.39 -4.69 2.05
N ALA A 442 6.63 -4.79 1.56
CA ALA A 442 7.58 -5.80 1.98
C ALA A 442 7.85 -5.79 3.49
N GLY A 443 8.19 -4.63 4.05
CA GLY A 443 8.45 -4.50 5.49
C GLY A 443 7.24 -4.86 6.35
N LEU A 444 6.03 -4.49 5.91
CA LEU A 444 4.80 -4.79 6.66
C LEU A 444 4.39 -6.27 6.53
N ALA A 445 4.60 -6.88 5.36
CA ALA A 445 4.40 -8.31 5.15
C ALA A 445 5.34 -9.15 6.03
N SER A 446 6.63 -8.77 6.08
CA SER A 446 7.63 -9.40 6.95
C SER A 446 7.39 -9.18 8.44
N ALA A 447 6.76 -8.07 8.82
CA ALA A 447 6.41 -7.76 10.20
C ALA A 447 5.27 -8.66 10.72
N TYR A 448 4.22 -8.84 9.91
CA TYR A 448 2.96 -9.47 10.32
C TYR A 448 2.65 -10.83 9.69
N ASN A 449 3.54 -11.40 8.88
CA ASN A 449 3.24 -12.61 8.09
C ASN A 449 1.98 -12.44 7.20
N ALA A 450 1.72 -11.20 6.75
CA ALA A 450 0.44 -10.80 6.14
C ALA A 450 0.66 -10.07 4.80
N PRO A 451 1.07 -10.76 3.72
CA PRO A 451 1.41 -10.15 2.44
C PRO A 451 0.23 -9.51 1.71
N ILE A 452 -0.99 -10.05 1.81
CA ILE A 452 -2.16 -9.50 1.13
C ILE A 452 -2.61 -8.21 1.84
N ALA A 453 -2.71 -8.25 3.16
CA ALA A 453 -3.05 -7.11 4.01
C ALA A 453 -1.99 -6.01 3.93
N ALA A 454 -0.70 -6.36 3.86
CA ALA A 454 0.37 -5.40 3.67
C ALA A 454 0.31 -4.72 2.29
N THR A 455 -0.08 -5.46 1.25
CA THR A 455 -0.34 -4.89 -0.09
C THR A 455 -1.50 -3.90 -0.02
N LEU A 456 -2.64 -4.29 0.58
CA LEU A 456 -3.81 -3.42 0.71
C LEU A 456 -3.55 -2.21 1.60
N PHE A 457 -2.79 -2.35 2.69
CA PHE A 457 -2.37 -1.21 3.51
C PHE A 457 -1.69 -0.12 2.69
N VAL A 458 -0.75 -0.52 1.82
CA VAL A 458 -0.05 0.45 0.97
C VAL A 458 -0.95 0.97 -0.15
N ALA A 459 -1.80 0.15 -0.75
CA ALA A 459 -2.72 0.60 -1.80
C ALA A 459 -3.83 1.55 -1.29
N GLU A 460 -4.46 1.20 -0.16
CA GLU A 460 -5.62 1.90 0.43
C GLU A 460 -5.20 3.15 1.22
N ILE A 461 -4.12 3.09 2.00
CA ILE A 461 -3.68 4.20 2.88
C ILE A 461 -2.55 5.04 2.24
N VAL A 462 -1.50 4.39 1.73
CA VAL A 462 -0.28 5.11 1.31
C VAL A 462 -0.41 5.68 -0.11
N LEU A 463 -0.99 4.93 -1.03
CA LEU A 463 -1.22 5.34 -2.43
C LEU A 463 -2.62 5.93 -2.65
N GLY A 464 -3.57 5.69 -1.75
CA GLY A 464 -4.97 6.14 -1.86
C GLY A 464 -5.68 5.66 -3.12
N SER A 465 -5.19 4.62 -3.78
CA SER A 465 -5.70 4.14 -5.08
C SER A 465 -5.44 2.65 -5.29
N ILE A 466 -6.52 1.92 -5.58
CA ILE A 466 -6.49 0.47 -5.82
C ILE A 466 -6.49 0.24 -7.34
N ALA A 467 -5.30 0.36 -7.95
CA ALA A 467 -5.10 0.17 -9.39
C ALA A 467 -4.04 -0.91 -9.65
N LEU A 468 -4.35 -1.88 -10.53
CA LEU A 468 -3.54 -3.09 -10.72
C LEU A 468 -2.08 -2.80 -11.13
N GLU A 469 -1.86 -1.75 -11.94
CA GLU A 469 -0.54 -1.26 -12.36
C GLU A 469 0.37 -0.87 -11.17
N HIS A 470 -0.22 -0.38 -10.09
CA HIS A 470 0.48 -0.01 -8.87
C HIS A 470 0.56 -1.20 -7.89
N ILE A 471 -0.47 -2.05 -7.85
CA ILE A 471 -0.56 -3.18 -6.93
C ILE A 471 0.42 -4.30 -7.29
N GLY A 472 0.69 -4.55 -8.59
CA GLY A 472 1.59 -5.63 -9.03
C GLY A 472 2.97 -5.64 -8.34
N PRO A 473 3.75 -4.54 -8.37
CA PRO A 473 5.01 -4.42 -7.66
C PRO A 473 4.90 -4.60 -6.13
N LEU A 474 3.81 -4.12 -5.51
CA LEU A 474 3.56 -4.27 -4.07
C LEU A 474 3.37 -5.76 -3.70
N ILE A 475 2.54 -6.50 -4.45
CA ILE A 475 2.32 -7.93 -4.24
C ILE A 475 3.64 -8.70 -4.35
N ILE A 476 4.42 -8.47 -5.40
CA ILE A 476 5.71 -9.16 -5.60
C ILE A 476 6.64 -8.91 -4.41
N ALA A 477 6.80 -7.66 -4.00
CA ALA A 477 7.65 -7.32 -2.87
C ALA A 477 7.15 -7.96 -1.56
N ALA A 478 5.84 -7.90 -1.28
CA ALA A 478 5.22 -8.49 -0.10
C ALA A 478 5.35 -10.03 -0.04
N VAL A 479 5.08 -10.73 -1.15
CA VAL A 479 5.17 -12.21 -1.23
C VAL A 479 6.61 -12.69 -1.06
N ILE A 480 7.58 -12.03 -1.73
CA ILE A 480 9.00 -12.36 -1.59
C ILE A 480 9.47 -12.08 -0.16
N ALA A 481 9.04 -10.96 0.43
CA ALA A 481 9.39 -10.60 1.79
C ALA A 481 8.84 -11.59 2.83
N ASN A 482 7.58 -12.01 2.67
CA ASN A 482 6.97 -13.00 3.57
C ASN A 482 7.67 -14.36 3.47
N THR A 483 7.86 -14.85 2.23
CA THR A 483 8.54 -16.13 1.97
C THR A 483 9.99 -16.13 2.52
N THR A 484 10.69 -15.00 2.41
CA THR A 484 12.05 -14.83 2.96
C THR A 484 12.04 -14.93 4.49
N VAL A 485 11.04 -14.34 5.16
CA VAL A 485 10.88 -14.48 6.62
C VAL A 485 10.59 -15.93 7.02
N HIS A 486 9.74 -16.66 6.29
CA HIS A 486 9.41 -18.06 6.62
C HIS A 486 10.61 -18.99 6.56
N GLU A 487 11.48 -18.84 5.57
CA GLU A 487 12.68 -19.68 5.43
C GLU A 487 13.73 -19.39 6.51
N ILE A 488 13.74 -18.17 7.08
CA ILE A 488 14.71 -17.75 8.11
C ILE A 488 14.18 -18.00 9.53
N LEU A 489 12.93 -17.64 9.82
CA LEU A 489 12.33 -17.64 11.16
C LEU A 489 11.25 -18.72 11.37
N GLY A 490 10.87 -19.46 10.32
CA GLY A 490 9.75 -20.40 10.35
C GLY A 490 8.41 -19.76 9.97
N TYR A 491 7.42 -20.60 9.68
CA TYR A 491 6.03 -20.18 9.43
C TYR A 491 5.14 -20.58 10.61
N ALA A 492 4.41 -19.60 11.13
CA ALA A 492 3.30 -19.78 12.07
C ALA A 492 2.33 -18.59 11.88
N PRO A 493 1.01 -18.77 12.08
CA PRO A 493 0.09 -17.63 12.21
C PRO A 493 0.56 -16.73 13.36
N VAL A 494 0.30 -15.43 13.25
CA VAL A 494 0.74 -14.47 14.27
C VAL A 494 -0.06 -14.68 15.55
N TYR A 495 -1.38 -14.74 15.46
CA TYR A 495 -2.22 -15.09 16.60
C TYR A 495 -2.74 -16.52 16.45
N GLN A 496 -2.58 -17.31 17.50
CA GLN A 496 -3.18 -18.63 17.60
C GLN A 496 -4.55 -18.49 18.24
N ILE A 497 -5.60 -18.89 17.52
CA ILE A 497 -6.98 -18.86 18.00
C ILE A 497 -7.55 -20.29 18.07
N PRO A 498 -8.49 -20.55 18.99
CA PRO A 498 -9.38 -21.71 18.87
C PRO A 498 -10.13 -21.64 17.53
N ALA A 499 -10.52 -22.80 16.99
CA ALA A 499 -11.28 -22.87 15.74
C ALA A 499 -12.55 -22.00 15.85
N PHE A 500 -12.71 -21.05 14.92
CA PHE A 500 -13.87 -20.17 14.93
C PHE A 500 -15.12 -20.93 14.47
N SER A 501 -16.26 -20.64 15.08
CA SER A 501 -17.56 -21.05 14.56
C SER A 501 -18.63 -20.03 14.94
N LEU A 502 -19.57 -19.81 14.02
CA LEU A 502 -20.82 -19.12 14.34
C LEU A 502 -21.75 -20.14 15.01
N VAL A 503 -22.18 -19.85 16.23
CA VAL A 503 -23.13 -20.67 16.98
C VAL A 503 -24.56 -20.34 16.55
N SER A 504 -24.83 -19.09 16.16
CA SER A 504 -26.15 -18.66 15.68
C SER A 504 -26.10 -17.43 14.76
N ASP A 505 -26.96 -17.38 13.73
CA ASP A 505 -27.06 -16.25 12.79
C ASP A 505 -27.33 -14.90 13.48
N TRP A 506 -28.03 -14.92 14.62
CA TRP A 506 -28.30 -13.72 15.44
C TRP A 506 -27.01 -13.07 15.97
N GLU A 507 -25.91 -13.81 16.11
CA GLU A 507 -24.63 -13.24 16.54
C GLU A 507 -24.12 -12.16 15.58
N LEU A 508 -24.51 -12.17 14.31
CA LEU A 508 -24.21 -11.09 13.36
C LEU A 508 -24.73 -9.73 13.87
N ALA A 509 -25.85 -9.69 14.60
CA ALA A 509 -26.32 -8.48 15.26
C ALA A 509 -25.40 -8.05 16.42
N LEU A 510 -24.81 -8.99 17.16
CA LEU A 510 -23.84 -8.72 18.23
C LEU A 510 -22.51 -8.20 17.65
N TYR A 511 -22.03 -8.77 16.54
CA TYR A 511 -20.84 -8.27 15.83
C TYR A 511 -21.08 -6.87 15.23
N LEU A 512 -22.29 -6.57 14.75
CA LEU A 512 -22.69 -5.21 14.36
C LEU A 512 -22.62 -4.23 15.53
N VAL A 513 -23.12 -4.62 16.72
CA VAL A 513 -23.03 -3.80 17.95
C VAL A 513 -21.57 -3.60 18.37
N LEU A 514 -20.74 -4.65 18.34
CA LEU A 514 -19.30 -4.55 18.61
C LEU A 514 -18.61 -3.56 17.66
N GLY A 515 -18.94 -3.59 16.36
CA GLY A 515 -18.44 -2.62 15.40
C GLY A 515 -18.85 -1.18 15.72
N ILE A 516 -20.10 -0.95 16.16
CA ILE A 516 -20.54 0.37 16.65
C ILE A 516 -19.71 0.80 17.87
N LEU A 517 -19.51 -0.08 18.85
CA LEU A 517 -18.71 0.21 20.05
C LEU A 517 -17.25 0.55 19.70
N ALA A 518 -16.62 -0.26 18.83
CA ALA A 518 -15.26 -0.01 18.35
C ALA A 518 -15.16 1.32 17.56
N GLY A 519 -16.18 1.66 16.76
CA GLY A 519 -16.27 2.92 16.05
C GLY A 519 -16.44 4.15 16.95
N HIS A 520 -16.93 4.00 18.18
CA HIS A 520 -16.92 5.07 19.20
C HIS A 520 -15.58 5.11 19.97
N LEU A 521 -14.98 3.96 20.26
CA LEU A 521 -13.70 3.87 20.98
C LEU A 521 -12.50 4.32 20.14
N ALA A 522 -12.51 4.10 18.83
CA ALA A 522 -11.42 4.46 17.93
C ALA A 522 -11.10 5.97 17.92
N PRO A 523 -12.08 6.90 17.74
CA PRO A 523 -11.85 8.33 17.91
C PRO A 523 -11.35 8.70 19.30
N VAL A 524 -11.87 8.08 20.37
CA VAL A 524 -11.40 8.32 21.75
C VAL A 524 -9.93 7.93 21.93
N PHE A 525 -9.51 6.78 21.40
CA PHE A 525 -8.12 6.34 21.45
C PHE A 525 -7.19 7.30 20.70
N LEU A 526 -7.56 7.74 19.48
CA LEU A 526 -6.80 8.74 18.73
C LEU A 526 -6.74 10.09 19.47
N SER A 527 -7.86 10.52 20.06
CA SER A 527 -7.94 11.71 20.91
C SER A 527 -7.22 11.61 22.26
N LEU A 528 -6.64 10.46 22.62
CA LEU A 528 -5.71 10.35 23.76
C LEU A 528 -4.25 10.53 23.33
N LEU A 529 -3.89 10.16 22.10
CA LEU A 529 -2.52 10.24 21.59
C LEU A 529 -2.09 11.70 21.33
N GLU A 530 -2.98 12.51 20.75
CA GLU A 530 -2.65 13.89 20.34
C GLU A 530 -2.52 14.88 21.53
N PRO A 531 -3.46 14.95 22.50
CA PRO A 531 -3.27 15.79 23.68
C PRO A 531 -2.08 15.36 24.55
N SER A 532 -1.72 14.07 24.54
CA SER A 532 -0.49 13.60 25.17
C SER A 532 0.75 14.23 24.50
N HIS A 533 0.82 14.19 23.17
CA HIS A 533 1.90 14.84 22.42
C HIS A 533 1.98 16.36 22.71
N GLN A 534 0.84 17.05 22.80
CA GLN A 534 0.79 18.46 23.18
C GLN A 534 1.24 18.72 24.63
N LEU A 535 0.84 17.86 25.57
CA LEU A 535 1.20 17.97 26.99
C LEU A 535 2.70 17.77 27.19
N PHE A 536 3.28 16.73 26.59
CA PHE A 536 4.73 16.53 26.54
C PHE A 536 5.45 17.65 25.78
N GLY A 537 4.83 18.22 24.74
CA GLY A 537 5.35 19.39 24.01
C GLY A 537 5.46 20.67 24.84
N ARG A 538 4.62 20.85 25.86
CA ARG A 538 4.63 22.03 26.75
C ARG A 538 5.69 21.97 27.86
N LEU A 539 6.27 20.81 28.13
CA LEU A 539 7.32 20.65 29.14
C LEU A 539 8.63 21.31 28.65
N PRO A 540 9.29 22.17 29.45
CA PRO A 540 10.54 22.84 29.08
C PRO A 540 11.76 21.90 29.20
N MET A 541 11.66 20.71 28.62
CA MET A 541 12.64 19.64 28.71
C MET A 541 13.16 19.25 27.32
N PRO A 542 14.45 18.87 27.19
CA PRO A 542 14.97 18.26 25.98
C PRO A 542 14.19 16.96 25.65
N LEU A 543 14.19 16.56 24.37
CA LEU A 543 13.49 15.34 23.92
C LEU A 543 13.93 14.09 24.71
N ALA A 544 15.20 13.97 25.08
CA ALA A 544 15.68 12.90 25.95
C ALA A 544 15.02 12.91 27.34
N GLY A 545 14.80 14.08 27.95
CA GLY A 545 14.07 14.21 29.20
C GLY A 545 12.58 13.89 29.05
N ARG A 546 11.96 14.31 27.94
CA ARG A 546 10.55 14.01 27.63
C ARG A 546 10.34 12.50 27.43
N MET A 547 11.20 11.84 26.65
CA MET A 547 11.15 10.39 26.44
C MET A 547 11.47 9.60 27.71
N ALA A 548 12.40 10.08 28.56
CA ALA A 548 12.63 9.50 29.88
C ALA A 548 11.40 9.60 30.79
N LEU A 549 10.65 10.71 30.74
CA LEU A 549 9.40 10.89 31.47
C LEU A 549 8.26 10.01 30.91
N GLY A 550 8.18 9.84 29.59
CA GLY A 550 7.28 8.85 28.97
C GLY A 550 7.59 7.43 29.46
N GLY A 551 8.89 7.08 29.49
CA GLY A 551 9.39 5.86 30.11
C GLY A 551 9.02 5.73 31.58
N LEU A 552 9.11 6.81 32.37
CA LEU A 552 8.72 6.80 33.79
C LEU A 552 7.26 6.42 33.99
N VAL A 553 6.35 6.92 33.15
CA VAL A 553 4.93 6.56 33.20
C VAL A 553 4.74 5.07 32.88
N VAL A 554 5.38 4.55 31.82
CA VAL A 554 5.32 3.12 31.46
C VAL A 554 5.88 2.24 32.59
N GLY A 555 7.03 2.62 33.16
CA GLY A 555 7.68 1.90 34.24
C GLY A 555 6.87 1.91 35.54
N ALA A 556 6.26 3.04 35.88
CA ALA A 556 5.40 3.18 37.06
C ALA A 556 4.13 2.32 36.94
N ILE A 557 3.53 2.24 35.74
CA ILE A 557 2.42 1.33 35.48
C ILE A 557 2.89 -0.14 35.55
N SER A 558 4.05 -0.45 34.97
CA SER A 558 4.62 -1.82 34.93
C SER A 558 5.02 -2.39 36.30
N VAL A 559 5.25 -1.54 37.31
CA VAL A 559 5.39 -1.99 38.71
C VAL A 559 4.16 -2.77 39.17
N TYR A 560 2.97 -2.34 38.72
CA TYR A 560 1.69 -3.00 39.02
C TYR A 560 1.27 -4.00 37.94
N GLU A 561 1.32 -3.61 36.66
CA GLU A 561 0.81 -4.37 35.51
C GLU A 561 1.90 -4.54 34.43
N PRO A 562 2.78 -5.57 34.51
CA PRO A 562 3.82 -5.87 33.51
C PRO A 562 3.34 -5.96 32.05
N GLN A 563 2.08 -6.36 31.86
CA GLN A 563 1.39 -6.56 30.58
C GLN A 563 1.34 -5.29 29.71
N VAL A 564 1.59 -4.10 30.29
CA VAL A 564 1.69 -2.86 29.50
C VAL A 564 2.98 -2.73 28.69
N TRP A 565 3.99 -3.59 28.87
CA TRP A 565 5.23 -3.52 28.09
C TRP A 565 5.03 -3.85 26.60
N GLY A 566 5.83 -3.22 25.75
CA GLY A 566 5.93 -3.53 24.32
C GLY A 566 4.66 -3.27 23.50
N ASN A 567 4.55 -3.94 22.35
CA ASN A 567 3.49 -3.70 21.38
C ASN A 567 2.11 -4.34 21.72
N GLY A 568 2.03 -5.15 22.79
CA GLY A 568 0.81 -5.82 23.24
C GLY A 568 0.55 -7.21 22.65
N TYR A 569 1.40 -7.69 21.73
CA TYR A 569 1.23 -8.96 21.00
C TYR A 569 0.98 -10.18 21.93
N SER A 570 1.84 -10.41 22.93
CA SER A 570 1.74 -11.57 23.81
C SER A 570 0.44 -11.60 24.62
N VAL A 571 -0.04 -10.43 25.04
CA VAL A 571 -1.27 -10.28 25.83
C VAL A 571 -2.51 -10.53 24.96
N VAL A 572 -2.52 -10.04 23.72
CA VAL A 572 -3.59 -10.40 22.76
C VAL A 572 -3.61 -11.91 22.54
N ASN A 573 -2.46 -12.53 22.29
CA ASN A 573 -2.40 -13.99 22.09
C ASN A 573 -2.88 -14.77 23.33
N ALA A 574 -2.54 -14.33 24.54
CA ALA A 574 -3.01 -14.96 25.77
C ALA A 574 -4.54 -14.85 25.96
N VAL A 575 -5.14 -13.68 25.69
CA VAL A 575 -6.60 -13.45 25.76
C VAL A 575 -7.37 -14.20 24.66
N LEU A 576 -6.73 -14.48 23.52
CA LEU A 576 -7.31 -15.27 22.44
C LEU A 576 -7.32 -16.78 22.73
N GLN A 577 -6.34 -17.27 23.49
CA GLN A 577 -6.24 -18.67 23.89
C GLN A 577 -7.13 -18.97 25.11
N ASP A 578 -7.01 -18.18 26.17
CA ASP A 578 -7.71 -18.39 27.44
C ASP A 578 -8.63 -17.19 27.79
N PRO A 579 -9.91 -17.42 28.15
CA PRO A 579 -10.80 -16.35 28.60
C PRO A 579 -10.32 -15.70 29.91
N TRP A 580 -9.95 -14.43 29.85
CA TRP A 580 -9.55 -13.65 31.03
C TRP A 580 -10.77 -13.07 31.77
N ALA A 581 -10.60 -12.84 33.08
CA ALA A 581 -11.58 -12.13 33.89
C ALA A 581 -11.79 -10.70 33.37
N TRP A 582 -13.05 -10.22 33.32
CA TRP A 582 -13.39 -8.91 32.76
C TRP A 582 -12.71 -7.75 33.51
N GLN A 583 -12.44 -7.90 34.81
CA GLN A 583 -11.70 -6.91 35.60
C GLN A 583 -10.26 -6.78 35.11
N ALA A 584 -9.60 -7.90 34.78
CA ALA A 584 -8.24 -7.89 34.24
C ALA A 584 -8.25 -7.24 32.85
N LEU A 585 -9.12 -7.69 31.93
CA LEU A 585 -9.26 -7.11 30.59
C LEU A 585 -9.45 -5.58 30.63
N LEU A 586 -10.35 -5.08 31.49
CA LEU A 586 -10.61 -3.64 31.63
C LEU A 586 -9.40 -2.90 32.23
N THR A 587 -8.74 -3.48 33.23
CA THR A 587 -7.56 -2.89 33.88
C THR A 587 -6.39 -2.79 32.90
N VAL A 588 -6.04 -3.89 32.22
CA VAL A 588 -4.95 -3.88 31.23
C VAL A 588 -5.28 -2.95 30.06
N LEU A 589 -6.52 -2.93 29.59
CA LEU A 589 -6.96 -2.02 28.52
C LEU A 589 -6.69 -0.55 28.86
N VAL A 590 -7.19 -0.08 30.00
CA VAL A 590 -7.03 1.32 30.43
C VAL A 590 -5.56 1.65 30.66
N LEU A 591 -4.82 0.80 31.37
CA LEU A 591 -3.40 1.01 31.67
C LEU A 591 -2.54 0.98 30.39
N LYS A 592 -2.84 0.11 29.41
CA LYS A 592 -2.15 0.05 28.12
C LYS A 592 -2.43 1.28 27.27
N MET A 593 -3.66 1.79 27.26
CA MET A 593 -4.00 3.03 26.54
C MET A 593 -3.21 4.22 27.11
N ILE A 594 -3.12 4.34 28.44
CA ILE A 594 -2.31 5.38 29.12
C ILE A 594 -0.81 5.20 28.81
N ALA A 595 -0.27 3.99 28.95
CA ALA A 595 1.14 3.71 28.65
C ALA A 595 1.50 4.00 27.18
N THR A 596 0.62 3.67 26.24
CA THR A 596 0.78 3.95 24.81
C THR A 596 0.73 5.45 24.53
N ALA A 597 -0.25 6.17 25.11
CA ALA A 597 -0.36 7.61 24.97
C ALA A 597 0.86 8.33 25.57
N ALA A 598 1.37 7.90 26.72
CA ALA A 598 2.57 8.47 27.33
C ALA A 598 3.83 8.20 26.49
N THR A 599 4.00 6.97 26.00
CA THR A 599 5.15 6.62 25.14
C THR A 599 5.12 7.43 23.85
N HIS A 600 3.99 7.44 23.13
CA HIS A 600 3.81 8.17 21.87
C HIS A 600 3.98 9.70 22.08
N GLY A 601 3.25 10.26 23.05
CA GLY A 601 3.27 11.70 23.32
C GLY A 601 4.64 12.24 23.72
N SER A 602 5.47 11.42 24.38
CA SER A 602 6.84 11.81 24.75
C SER A 602 7.78 12.10 23.57
N GLY A 603 7.36 11.80 22.34
CA GLY A 603 8.16 11.92 21.12
C GLY A 603 8.94 10.66 20.77
N ALA A 604 8.63 9.52 21.41
CA ALA A 604 9.30 8.26 21.13
C ALA A 604 8.88 7.65 19.79
N VAL A 605 9.82 6.96 19.13
CA VAL A 605 9.63 6.46 17.76
C VAL A 605 9.06 5.04 17.77
N GLY A 606 7.83 4.89 17.26
CA GLY A 606 7.21 3.61 16.95
C GLY A 606 5.86 3.78 16.25
N GLY A 607 5.16 2.69 15.96
CA GLY A 607 3.82 2.71 15.37
C GLY A 607 2.72 2.38 16.38
N ALA A 608 1.54 3.01 16.27
CA ALA A 608 0.37 2.67 17.09
C ALA A 608 -0.53 1.56 16.50
N PHE A 609 -0.09 0.86 15.45
CA PHE A 609 -0.89 -0.16 14.75
C PHE A 609 -1.16 -1.40 15.62
N THR A 610 -0.12 -2.01 16.22
CA THR A 610 -0.34 -3.14 17.15
C THR A 610 -1.08 -2.73 18.43
N PRO A 611 -0.79 -1.56 19.05
CA PRO A 611 -1.63 -1.03 20.12
C PRO A 611 -3.11 -0.83 19.73
N THR A 612 -3.41 -0.48 18.48
CA THR A 612 -4.79 -0.43 17.97
C THR A 612 -5.43 -1.82 17.93
N ILE A 613 -4.72 -2.83 17.40
CA ILE A 613 -5.15 -4.23 17.43
C ILE A 613 -5.43 -4.69 18.87
N PHE A 614 -4.53 -4.36 19.80
CA PHE A 614 -4.67 -4.68 21.22
C PHE A 614 -5.95 -4.07 21.81
N VAL A 615 -6.22 -2.78 21.58
CA VAL A 615 -7.44 -2.12 22.10
C VAL A 615 -8.69 -2.78 21.54
N GLY A 616 -8.67 -3.15 20.25
CA GLY A 616 -9.75 -3.91 19.62
C GLY A 616 -9.96 -5.29 20.22
N ALA A 617 -8.88 -6.04 20.44
CA ALA A 617 -8.92 -7.37 21.07
C ALA A 617 -9.51 -7.30 22.48
N MET A 618 -9.07 -6.36 23.31
CA MET A 618 -9.57 -6.22 24.68
C MET A 618 -11.03 -5.76 24.72
N LEU A 619 -11.44 -4.82 23.84
CA LEU A 619 -12.84 -4.42 23.72
C LEU A 619 -13.73 -5.60 23.29
N GLY A 620 -13.29 -6.35 22.27
CA GLY A 620 -14.00 -7.53 21.79
C GLY A 620 -14.09 -8.63 22.84
N ALA A 621 -13.00 -8.89 23.57
CA ALA A 621 -13.01 -9.84 24.69
C ALA A 621 -13.96 -9.39 25.82
N LEU A 622 -13.94 -8.11 26.21
CA LEU A 622 -14.85 -7.56 27.22
C LEU A 622 -16.33 -7.70 26.81
N PHE A 623 -16.65 -7.36 25.56
CA PHE A 623 -17.99 -7.51 25.01
C PHE A 623 -18.40 -8.99 24.91
N GLY A 624 -17.50 -9.85 24.43
CA GLY A 624 -17.66 -11.30 24.35
C GLY A 624 -17.95 -11.94 25.71
N THR A 625 -17.15 -11.63 26.73
CA THR A 625 -17.35 -12.11 28.10
C THR A 625 -18.70 -11.65 28.67
N LEU A 626 -19.16 -10.44 28.33
CA LEU A 626 -20.48 -9.95 28.73
C LEU A 626 -21.62 -10.70 28.03
N VAL A 627 -21.60 -10.82 26.70
CA VAL A 627 -22.70 -11.49 25.96
C VAL A 627 -22.73 -13.00 26.21
N HIS A 628 -21.57 -13.64 26.31
CA HIS A 628 -21.47 -15.07 26.61
C HIS A 628 -21.88 -15.39 28.07
N GLY A 629 -21.63 -14.46 29.01
CA GLY A 629 -22.16 -14.57 30.37
C GLY A 629 -23.69 -14.40 30.47
N LEU A 630 -24.34 -13.80 29.47
CA LEU A 630 -25.80 -13.63 29.39
C LEU A 630 -26.50 -14.71 28.56
N LEU A 631 -25.83 -15.21 27.51
CA LEU A 631 -26.37 -16.15 26.51
C LEU A 631 -25.31 -17.21 26.13
N PRO A 632 -24.91 -18.11 27.06
CA PRO A 632 -23.80 -19.05 26.84
C PRO A 632 -24.05 -20.02 25.68
N ASP A 633 -25.28 -20.53 25.52
CA ASP A 633 -25.63 -21.48 24.46
C ASP A 633 -25.90 -20.83 23.09
N GLY A 634 -25.97 -19.50 23.03
CA GLY A 634 -26.36 -18.73 21.84
C GLY A 634 -25.28 -17.80 21.30
N THR A 635 -24.05 -17.90 21.82
CA THR A 635 -22.92 -17.05 21.43
C THR A 635 -21.62 -17.84 21.37
N ALA A 636 -20.76 -17.48 20.42
CA ALA A 636 -19.38 -17.95 20.35
C ALA A 636 -18.55 -17.52 21.57
N SER A 637 -17.37 -18.13 21.72
CA SER A 637 -16.44 -17.81 22.82
C SER A 637 -16.03 -16.33 22.84
N PRO A 638 -15.65 -15.76 23.99
CA PRO A 638 -15.15 -14.38 24.06
C PRO A 638 -13.97 -14.07 23.12
N SER A 639 -13.16 -15.09 22.78
CA SER A 639 -12.08 -14.99 21.80
C SER A 639 -12.57 -14.69 20.38
N ALA A 640 -13.74 -15.20 19.96
CA ALA A 640 -14.35 -14.89 18.67
C ALA A 640 -14.63 -13.37 18.53
N TYR A 641 -15.24 -12.80 19.57
CA TYR A 641 -15.50 -11.35 19.67
C TYR A 641 -14.20 -10.54 19.76
N ALA A 642 -13.18 -11.02 20.46
CA ALA A 642 -11.86 -10.37 20.52
C ALA A 642 -11.23 -10.22 19.12
N VAL A 643 -11.23 -11.28 18.30
CA VAL A 643 -10.65 -11.21 16.94
C VAL A 643 -11.45 -10.26 16.04
N VAL A 644 -12.79 -10.29 16.08
CA VAL A 644 -13.61 -9.32 15.32
C VAL A 644 -13.35 -7.88 15.80
N GLY A 645 -13.16 -7.69 17.12
CA GLY A 645 -12.81 -6.41 17.72
C GLY A 645 -11.48 -5.83 17.23
N MET A 646 -10.46 -6.68 17.00
CA MET A 646 -9.16 -6.26 16.42
C MET A 646 -9.35 -5.52 15.09
N GLY A 647 -10.17 -6.08 14.19
CA GLY A 647 -10.42 -5.52 12.87
C GLY A 647 -11.30 -4.28 12.92
N ALA A 648 -12.36 -4.32 13.73
CA ALA A 648 -13.25 -3.18 13.92
C ALA A 648 -12.49 -1.95 14.44
N MET A 649 -11.58 -2.12 15.40
CA MET A 649 -10.74 -1.03 15.92
C MET A 649 -9.71 -0.54 14.89
N LEU A 650 -9.07 -1.43 14.13
CA LEU A 650 -8.19 -1.06 13.01
C LEU A 650 -8.94 -0.19 11.97
N ALA A 651 -10.13 -0.60 11.57
CA ALA A 651 -10.92 0.12 10.56
C ALA A 651 -11.41 1.48 11.07
N GLY A 652 -11.76 1.56 12.36
CA GLY A 652 -12.17 2.80 13.01
C GLY A 652 -11.06 3.84 13.15
N THR A 653 -9.80 3.45 13.34
CA THR A 653 -8.67 4.40 13.49
C THR A 653 -7.93 4.71 12.19
N THR A 654 -7.79 3.73 11.30
CA THR A 654 -7.06 3.89 10.03
C THR A 654 -7.95 4.38 8.88
N HIS A 655 -9.27 4.18 9.00
CA HIS A 655 -10.24 4.34 7.92
C HIS A 655 -9.98 3.48 6.67
N ALA A 656 -9.27 2.36 6.82
CA ALA A 656 -8.96 1.41 5.75
C ALA A 656 -9.63 0.04 6.02
N PRO A 657 -10.93 -0.11 5.69
CA PRO A 657 -11.68 -1.31 6.00
C PRO A 657 -11.18 -2.55 5.26
N LEU A 658 -10.76 -2.45 3.99
CA LEU A 658 -10.34 -3.64 3.22
C LEU A 658 -9.02 -4.21 3.77
N MET A 659 -8.05 -3.34 4.05
CA MET A 659 -6.84 -3.68 4.79
C MET A 659 -7.18 -4.32 6.14
N SER A 660 -8.11 -3.75 6.90
CA SER A 660 -8.43 -4.23 8.26
C SER A 660 -9.05 -5.64 8.26
N ILE A 661 -9.92 -5.95 7.29
CA ILE A 661 -10.49 -7.30 7.12
C ILE A 661 -9.38 -8.30 6.79
N LEU A 662 -8.58 -8.03 5.76
CA LEU A 662 -7.55 -8.98 5.32
C LEU A 662 -6.39 -9.10 6.32
N MET A 663 -6.10 -8.04 7.09
CA MET A 663 -5.09 -8.07 8.15
C MET A 663 -5.48 -9.06 9.24
N VAL A 664 -6.71 -8.98 9.76
CA VAL A 664 -7.14 -9.91 10.80
C VAL A 664 -7.23 -11.35 10.26
N PHE A 665 -7.75 -11.54 9.04
CA PHE A 665 -7.76 -12.84 8.37
C PHE A 665 -6.36 -13.46 8.23
N GLU A 666 -5.35 -12.75 7.72
CA GLU A 666 -3.99 -13.30 7.59
C GLU A 666 -3.28 -13.48 8.95
N LEU A 667 -3.63 -12.68 9.96
CA LEU A 667 -3.06 -12.80 11.30
C LEU A 667 -3.55 -14.05 12.06
N THR A 668 -4.77 -14.53 11.80
CA THR A 668 -5.35 -15.74 12.43
C THR A 668 -5.42 -16.96 11.52
N MET A 669 -5.41 -16.77 10.19
CA MET A 669 -5.55 -17.81 9.16
C MET A 669 -6.87 -18.60 9.20
N ASP A 670 -7.92 -18.04 9.82
CA ASP A 670 -9.26 -18.62 9.88
C ASP A 670 -10.20 -17.85 8.94
N TYR A 671 -10.93 -18.56 8.07
CA TYR A 671 -11.83 -17.95 7.07
C TYR A 671 -13.25 -17.72 7.60
N ASP A 672 -13.72 -18.49 8.58
CA ASP A 672 -15.13 -18.48 9.00
C ASP A 672 -15.49 -17.19 9.75
N ILE A 673 -14.48 -16.52 10.31
CA ILE A 673 -14.61 -15.19 10.92
C ILE A 673 -14.82 -14.05 9.92
N VAL A 674 -14.52 -14.23 8.62
CA VAL A 674 -14.49 -13.14 7.64
C VAL A 674 -15.85 -12.45 7.51
N LEU A 675 -16.96 -13.20 7.57
CA LEU A 675 -18.31 -12.63 7.47
C LEU A 675 -18.67 -11.72 8.68
N PRO A 676 -18.57 -12.17 9.94
CA PRO A 676 -18.65 -11.31 11.13
C PRO A 676 -17.72 -10.11 11.10
N LEU A 677 -16.46 -10.33 10.69
CA LEU A 677 -15.41 -9.33 10.62
C LEU A 677 -15.76 -8.21 9.63
N MET A 678 -16.23 -8.54 8.43
CA MET A 678 -16.67 -7.56 7.43
C MET A 678 -17.78 -6.65 7.98
N LEU A 679 -18.77 -7.23 8.67
CA LEU A 679 -19.89 -6.48 9.24
C LEU A 679 -19.43 -5.49 10.32
N ALA A 680 -18.62 -5.96 11.27
CA ALA A 680 -18.09 -5.13 12.36
C ALA A 680 -17.09 -4.06 11.88
N VAL A 681 -16.25 -4.38 10.88
CA VAL A 681 -15.28 -3.45 10.28
C VAL A 681 -15.99 -2.29 9.59
N ILE A 682 -16.99 -2.59 8.74
CA ILE A 682 -17.69 -1.55 7.99
C ILE A 682 -18.52 -0.66 8.93
N THR A 683 -19.18 -1.24 9.93
CA THR A 683 -19.96 -0.46 10.91
C THR A 683 -19.04 0.41 11.79
N ALA A 684 -17.87 -0.10 12.21
CA ALA A 684 -16.87 0.69 12.94
C ALA A 684 -16.33 1.85 12.10
N HIS A 685 -15.97 1.60 10.83
CA HIS A 685 -15.49 2.64 9.91
C HIS A 685 -16.50 3.79 9.76
N TYR A 686 -17.76 3.48 9.43
CA TYR A 686 -18.79 4.51 9.25
C TYR A 686 -19.17 5.22 10.54
N THR A 687 -19.11 4.52 11.68
CA THR A 687 -19.38 5.10 13.00
C THR A 687 -18.28 6.08 13.40
N ALA A 688 -17.00 5.71 13.24
CA ALA A 688 -15.87 6.58 13.51
C ALA A 688 -15.88 7.85 12.65
N ARG A 689 -16.28 7.75 11.37
CA ARG A 689 -16.37 8.92 10.45
C ARG A 689 -17.42 9.97 10.85
N ARG A 690 -18.31 9.69 11.81
CA ARG A 690 -19.26 10.70 12.35
C ARG A 690 -18.57 11.71 13.28
N TYR A 691 -17.39 11.39 13.80
CA TYR A 691 -16.64 12.27 14.70
C TYR A 691 -15.87 13.32 13.89
N THR A 692 -16.41 14.54 13.82
CA THR A 692 -15.74 15.66 13.18
C THR A 692 -14.59 16.18 14.05
N GLY A 693 -13.46 16.52 13.43
CA GLY A 693 -12.27 17.06 14.10
C GLY A 693 -11.24 16.02 14.57
N VAL A 694 -11.56 14.73 14.60
CA VAL A 694 -10.56 13.67 14.83
C VAL A 694 -9.96 13.25 13.49
N ARG A 695 -8.63 13.29 13.38
CA ARG A 695 -7.91 12.88 12.17
C ARG A 695 -7.68 11.36 12.16
N PRO A 696 -7.75 10.68 11.00
CA PRO A 696 -7.25 9.31 10.83
C PRO A 696 -5.82 9.16 11.34
N MET A 697 -5.48 7.98 11.86
CA MET A 697 -4.16 7.68 12.47
C MET A 697 -2.95 8.12 11.65
N TYR A 698 -3.05 8.09 10.32
CA TYR A 698 -1.96 8.39 9.38
C TYR A 698 -2.10 9.72 8.62
N ALA A 699 -3.14 10.52 8.92
CA ALA A 699 -3.45 11.71 8.12
C ALA A 699 -2.31 12.73 8.07
N ASP A 700 -1.62 12.96 9.20
CA ASP A 700 -0.54 13.96 9.29
C ASP A 700 0.73 13.56 8.52
N SER A 701 0.89 12.28 8.18
CA SER A 701 1.96 11.80 7.29
C SER A 701 1.57 11.85 5.81
N LEU A 702 0.27 12.01 5.50
CA LEU A 702 -0.27 12.08 4.14
C LEU A 702 -0.56 13.51 3.67
N LEU A 703 -0.61 14.47 4.59
CA LEU A 703 -0.79 15.89 4.29
C LEU A 703 0.58 16.59 4.13
N PRO A 704 0.72 17.56 3.21
CA PRO A 704 1.91 18.40 3.16
C PRO A 704 2.09 19.13 4.47
N ARG A 705 3.25 18.98 5.12
CA ARG A 705 3.58 19.75 6.32
C ARG A 705 3.61 21.24 5.98
N GLU A 706 2.74 22.01 6.63
CA GLU A 706 2.93 23.44 6.72
C GLU A 706 4.32 23.69 7.31
N LYS A 707 5.12 24.53 6.64
CA LYS A 707 6.42 24.91 7.18
C LYS A 707 6.17 25.62 8.51
N PRO A 708 6.90 25.29 9.59
CA PRO A 708 6.89 26.15 10.77
C PRO A 708 7.30 27.56 10.33
N ALA A 709 6.48 28.54 10.72
CA ALA A 709 6.65 29.95 10.37
C ALA A 709 7.90 30.56 11.04
#